data_AF-A0A975DI31-F1
#
_entry.id   AF-A0A975DI31-F1
#
_cell.length_a   1.000
_cell.length_b   1.000
_cell.length_c   1.000
_cell.angle_alpha   90.00
_cell.angle_beta   90.00
_cell.angle_gamma   90.00
#
_symmetry.space_group_name_H-M   'P 1'
#
loop_
_entity.id
_entity.type
_entity.pdbx_description
1 polymer ?
#
loop_
_entity_poly.entity_id
_entity_poly.type
_entity_poly.pdbx_seq_one_letter_code
_entity_poly.pdbx_strand_id
1 'polypeptide(L)'
;MILREFQQIEGMYRFNCGEFEKAFESFEKALSAKQKYGRKKYPFFDEIPALCYLLTLVSLKDKPEYDSFSKLFSFVESLRQNRNQCSNFLYSALLFEAIAKYIQNNAVFDSAKIEFQHLSKQDPFYSLVLKWVSQLGVAWTDSTAKVNFVVLRQLEQQFDALGFSLLANWCVAQSKNHNTVTPMKLIAVKPSWEQALDKLVALNTRQVDSIPDLHADKRILWQLNKTRYTVKIKAFEQTRSEDSWKTQSEIPLSKLKETPHLFRYLTARDKKVCAAIQRVVASSYTEPYILEGLKPLKALLGAQNVQMINAQTEPSALLDTSPVLLVHEYGDTITLQVSPLPEFNFAGEIYSLLSDENIELVVFEKEHLSILEIVGELGLSIPSAHKDKVLESIKAISPLLNIESNLPDIQSSELLIKANSELVINIKPYRHGLSFQCVVMPFGEQGPSFVPGIGAEFISTKIQHENLATTRDLVLEQTILDDLDVLCPAFKDMQANTLHLPELSDALSVLETLETALKKNDTPMLRLQWLRGKSLTVSAPLQTHQLQLGLYKKNDWFDLSGELQIDEKTVISIKPLLGLINAHQGRFIPLENGDILNLSQALRDKLDELNHVTDEGHFSKFAARLVYDSTTGLRMQTVPGWDELKDKLSEANELELSIAHNLEATLRPYQIEGVF
;
A
#
# COMPACT_ATOMS: atom_id res chain seq x y z
N MET A 1 -36.48 -6.88 -64.77
CA MET A 1 -37.16 -6.58 -63.49
C MET A 1 -37.50 -7.88 -62.76
N ILE A 2 -38.20 -8.81 -63.41
CA ILE A 2 -38.61 -10.13 -62.85
C ILE A 2 -37.44 -10.94 -62.26
N LEU A 3 -36.31 -11.07 -62.97
CA LEU A 3 -35.14 -11.82 -62.47
C LEU A 3 -34.52 -11.21 -61.19
N ARG A 4 -34.61 -9.88 -61.00
CA ARG A 4 -34.08 -9.17 -59.82
C ARG A 4 -34.97 -9.41 -58.61
N GLU A 5 -36.27 -9.28 -58.77
CA GLU A 5 -37.25 -9.49 -57.70
C GLU A 5 -37.31 -10.96 -57.31
N PHE A 6 -37.19 -11.87 -58.27
CA PHE A 6 -37.11 -13.31 -58.02
C PHE A 6 -35.90 -13.68 -57.14
N GLN A 7 -34.69 -13.21 -57.48
CA GLN A 7 -33.48 -13.49 -56.67
C GLN A 7 -33.54 -12.87 -55.27
N GLN A 8 -34.19 -11.70 -55.13
CA GLN A 8 -34.39 -11.04 -53.84
C GLN A 8 -35.38 -11.82 -52.95
N ILE A 9 -36.50 -12.29 -53.51
CA ILE A 9 -37.50 -13.11 -52.81
C ILE A 9 -36.89 -14.47 -52.45
N GLU A 10 -36.14 -15.09 -53.37
CA GLU A 10 -35.43 -16.35 -53.15
C GLU A 10 -34.41 -16.22 -52.01
N GLY A 11 -33.67 -15.11 -51.93
CA GLY A 11 -32.75 -14.83 -50.82
C GLY A 11 -33.47 -14.72 -49.47
N MET A 12 -34.62 -14.05 -49.43
CA MET A 12 -35.44 -13.95 -48.21
C MET A 12 -36.04 -15.31 -47.80
N TYR A 13 -36.48 -16.12 -48.76
CA TYR A 13 -37.00 -17.46 -48.50
C TYR A 13 -35.92 -18.38 -47.91
N ARG A 14 -34.74 -18.42 -48.54
CA ARG A 14 -33.58 -19.21 -48.09
C ARG A 14 -33.09 -18.79 -46.72
N PHE A 15 -33.05 -17.47 -46.44
CA PHE A 15 -32.73 -16.97 -45.11
C PHE A 15 -33.71 -17.52 -44.06
N ASN A 16 -35.02 -17.47 -44.33
CA ASN A 16 -36.02 -17.97 -43.38
C ASN A 16 -35.96 -19.50 -43.18
N CYS A 17 -35.47 -20.25 -44.17
CA CYS A 17 -35.22 -21.68 -44.08
C CYS A 17 -33.89 -22.05 -43.37
N GLY A 18 -33.07 -21.06 -42.98
CA GLY A 18 -31.77 -21.28 -42.33
C GLY A 18 -30.62 -21.59 -43.29
N GLU A 19 -30.84 -21.47 -44.61
CA GLU A 19 -29.81 -21.72 -45.63
C GLU A 19 -28.97 -20.44 -45.90
N PHE A 20 -28.18 -20.00 -44.91
CA PHE A 20 -27.50 -18.69 -44.93
C PHE A 20 -26.51 -18.49 -46.10
N GLU A 21 -25.77 -19.52 -46.49
CA GLU A 21 -24.83 -19.45 -47.63
C GLU A 21 -25.57 -19.24 -48.97
N LYS A 22 -26.60 -20.05 -49.20
CA LYS A 22 -27.43 -19.97 -50.40
C LYS A 22 -28.25 -18.68 -50.44
N ALA A 23 -28.63 -18.15 -49.27
CA ALA A 23 -29.29 -16.85 -49.14
C ALA A 23 -28.34 -15.72 -49.55
N PHE A 24 -27.09 -15.73 -49.05
CA PHE A 24 -26.06 -14.77 -49.41
C PHE A 24 -25.81 -14.74 -50.92
N GLU A 25 -25.63 -15.89 -51.57
CA GLU A 25 -25.44 -15.95 -53.03
C GLU A 25 -26.61 -15.33 -53.81
N SER A 26 -27.84 -15.55 -53.35
CA SER A 26 -29.05 -15.04 -53.99
C SER A 26 -29.16 -13.52 -53.82
N PHE A 27 -28.79 -12.99 -52.66
CA PHE A 27 -28.72 -11.54 -52.41
C PHE A 27 -27.60 -10.86 -53.21
N GLU A 28 -26.41 -11.46 -53.31
CA GLU A 28 -25.31 -10.92 -54.13
C GLU A 28 -25.67 -10.90 -55.62
N LYS A 29 -26.31 -11.96 -56.13
CA LYS A 29 -26.86 -12.00 -57.50
C LYS A 29 -27.91 -10.90 -57.70
N ALA A 30 -28.75 -10.63 -56.71
CA ALA A 30 -29.75 -9.57 -56.76
C ALA A 30 -29.11 -8.16 -56.73
N LEU A 31 -28.06 -7.91 -55.93
CA LEU A 31 -27.31 -6.64 -55.91
C LEU A 31 -26.57 -6.39 -57.23
N SER A 32 -25.90 -7.41 -57.76
CA SER A 32 -25.21 -7.33 -59.05
C SER A 32 -26.19 -7.06 -60.20
N ALA A 33 -27.36 -7.73 -60.20
CA ALA A 33 -28.43 -7.45 -61.16
C ALA A 33 -28.98 -6.02 -61.01
N LYS A 34 -29.13 -5.50 -59.79
CA LYS A 34 -29.52 -4.09 -59.55
C LYS A 34 -28.50 -3.10 -60.11
N GLN A 35 -27.21 -3.39 -59.96
CA GLN A 35 -26.14 -2.55 -60.50
C GLN A 35 -26.13 -2.58 -62.03
N LYS A 36 -26.19 -3.79 -62.62
CA LYS A 36 -26.08 -4.03 -64.07
C LYS A 36 -27.30 -3.51 -64.85
N TYR A 37 -28.52 -3.74 -64.36
CA TYR A 37 -29.76 -3.39 -65.07
C TYR A 37 -30.39 -2.07 -64.60
N GLY A 38 -30.07 -1.61 -63.37
CA GLY A 38 -30.63 -0.38 -62.79
C GLY A 38 -29.76 0.87 -62.95
N ARG A 39 -28.52 0.74 -63.49
CA ARG A 39 -27.53 1.83 -63.64
C ARG A 39 -27.29 2.66 -62.37
N LYS A 40 -27.49 2.09 -61.19
CA LYS A 40 -27.20 2.74 -59.90
C LYS A 40 -25.76 2.46 -59.49
N LYS A 41 -25.01 3.51 -59.19
CA LYS A 41 -23.60 3.43 -58.73
C LYS A 41 -23.47 2.69 -57.39
N TYR A 42 -24.51 2.75 -56.55
CA TYR A 42 -24.58 2.10 -55.24
C TYR A 42 -25.90 1.31 -55.14
N PRO A 43 -25.91 -0.01 -55.45
CA PRO A 43 -27.10 -0.85 -55.34
C PRO A 43 -27.42 -1.14 -53.86
N PHE A 44 -28.71 -1.07 -53.49
CA PHE A 44 -29.16 -1.36 -52.14
C PHE A 44 -30.50 -2.11 -52.11
N PHE A 45 -30.81 -2.70 -50.97
CA PHE A 45 -32.14 -3.18 -50.59
C PHE A 45 -32.74 -2.19 -49.58
N ASP A 46 -34.07 -2.07 -49.56
CA ASP A 46 -34.76 -1.32 -48.51
C ASP A 46 -35.65 -2.30 -47.71
N GLU A 47 -36.07 -1.88 -46.51
CA GLU A 47 -37.06 -2.56 -45.67
C GLU A 47 -36.70 -4.03 -45.32
N ILE A 48 -37.67 -4.96 -45.39
CA ILE A 48 -37.52 -6.36 -44.99
C ILE A 48 -36.41 -7.11 -45.75
N PRO A 49 -36.27 -6.97 -47.09
CA PRO A 49 -35.15 -7.57 -47.82
C PRO A 49 -33.78 -7.12 -47.30
N ALA A 50 -33.65 -5.87 -46.87
CA ALA A 50 -32.40 -5.34 -46.31
C ALA A 50 -32.12 -5.89 -44.90
N LEU A 51 -33.14 -6.06 -44.06
CA LEU A 51 -33.02 -6.75 -42.78
C LEU A 51 -32.53 -8.19 -42.96
N CYS A 52 -33.15 -8.95 -43.88
CA CYS A 52 -32.75 -10.33 -44.16
C CYS A 52 -31.29 -10.42 -44.61
N TYR A 53 -30.86 -9.48 -45.47
CA TYR A 53 -29.48 -9.44 -45.95
C TYR A 53 -28.48 -9.13 -44.83
N LEU A 54 -28.74 -8.11 -44.00
CA LEU A 54 -27.90 -7.76 -42.85
C LEU A 54 -27.78 -8.92 -41.85
N LEU A 55 -28.90 -9.60 -41.54
CA LEU A 55 -28.90 -10.79 -40.68
C LEU A 55 -28.11 -11.96 -41.28
N THR A 56 -28.20 -12.15 -42.60
CA THR A 56 -27.42 -13.16 -43.32
C THR A 56 -25.92 -12.87 -43.18
N LEU A 57 -25.48 -11.61 -43.35
CA LEU A 57 -24.08 -11.23 -43.18
C LEU A 57 -23.59 -11.47 -41.75
N VAL A 58 -24.38 -11.10 -40.73
CA VAL A 58 -24.04 -11.34 -39.32
C VAL A 58 -23.93 -12.85 -39.03
N SER A 59 -24.81 -13.68 -39.60
CA SER A 59 -24.78 -15.14 -39.42
C SER A 59 -23.54 -15.82 -40.01
N LEU A 60 -22.87 -15.18 -40.98
CA LEU A 60 -21.68 -15.70 -41.66
C LEU A 60 -20.35 -15.22 -41.04
N LYS A 61 -20.38 -14.56 -39.87
CA LYS A 61 -19.20 -13.95 -39.22
C LYS A 61 -18.00 -14.90 -39.03
N ASP A 62 -18.25 -16.19 -38.81
CA ASP A 62 -17.20 -17.17 -38.49
C ASP A 62 -16.58 -17.79 -39.77
N LYS A 63 -17.03 -17.37 -40.96
CA LYS A 63 -16.54 -17.87 -42.26
C LYS A 63 -15.78 -16.77 -43.01
N PRO A 64 -14.43 -16.75 -42.95
CA PRO A 64 -13.62 -15.66 -43.51
C PRO A 64 -13.76 -15.52 -45.03
N GLU A 65 -14.13 -16.58 -45.74
CA GLU A 65 -14.34 -16.61 -47.21
C GLU A 65 -15.42 -15.62 -47.70
N TYR A 66 -16.36 -15.23 -46.83
CA TYR A 66 -17.49 -14.36 -47.21
C TYR A 66 -17.27 -12.87 -46.91
N ASP A 67 -16.19 -12.52 -46.18
CA ASP A 67 -15.84 -11.15 -45.77
C ASP A 67 -17.06 -10.34 -45.26
N SER A 68 -17.84 -10.98 -44.38
CA SER A 68 -19.22 -10.58 -44.12
C SER A 68 -19.37 -9.20 -43.47
N PHE A 69 -18.46 -8.82 -42.57
CA PHE A 69 -18.48 -7.50 -41.92
C PHE A 69 -18.07 -6.37 -42.87
N SER A 70 -17.06 -6.57 -43.73
CA SER A 70 -16.69 -5.56 -44.74
C SER A 70 -17.82 -5.35 -45.75
N LYS A 71 -18.51 -6.43 -46.15
CA LYS A 71 -19.72 -6.35 -46.96
C LYS A 71 -20.89 -5.65 -46.24
N LEU A 72 -21.03 -5.87 -44.93
CA LEU A 72 -22.02 -5.15 -44.11
C LEU A 72 -21.73 -3.65 -44.11
N PHE A 73 -20.49 -3.24 -43.85
CA PHE A 73 -20.10 -1.83 -43.81
C PHE A 73 -20.28 -1.13 -45.17
N SER A 74 -19.86 -1.76 -46.27
CA SER A 74 -20.04 -1.23 -47.62
C SER A 74 -21.52 -1.15 -48.06
N PHE A 75 -22.38 -2.08 -47.61
CA PHE A 75 -23.82 -2.00 -47.83
C PHE A 75 -24.46 -0.83 -47.08
N VAL A 76 -24.09 -0.61 -45.81
CA VAL A 76 -24.57 0.54 -45.02
C VAL A 76 -24.08 1.87 -45.61
N GLU A 77 -22.84 1.92 -46.11
CA GLU A 77 -22.32 3.08 -46.82
C GLU A 77 -23.11 3.37 -48.11
N SER A 78 -23.46 2.33 -48.87
CA SER A 78 -24.31 2.45 -50.07
C SER A 78 -25.71 3.01 -49.77
N LEU A 79 -26.28 2.69 -48.60
CA LEU A 79 -27.53 3.30 -48.10
C LEU A 79 -27.34 4.76 -47.71
N ARG A 80 -26.24 5.12 -47.03
CA ARG A 80 -25.92 6.52 -46.67
C ARG A 80 -25.80 7.42 -47.89
N GLN A 81 -25.21 6.92 -48.98
CA GLN A 81 -25.05 7.65 -50.23
C GLN A 81 -26.38 7.88 -50.98
N ASN A 82 -27.43 7.11 -50.67
CA ASN A 82 -28.76 7.23 -51.27
C ASN A 82 -29.81 7.77 -50.27
N ARG A 83 -29.40 8.62 -49.32
CA ARG A 83 -30.24 9.13 -48.20
C ARG A 83 -31.58 9.76 -48.63
N ASN A 84 -31.69 10.33 -49.82
CA ASN A 84 -32.93 10.93 -50.34
C ASN A 84 -33.96 9.89 -50.83
N GLN A 85 -33.55 8.63 -51.02
CA GLN A 85 -34.42 7.52 -51.42
C GLN A 85 -34.58 6.49 -50.30
N CYS A 86 -33.74 6.53 -49.27
CA CYS A 86 -33.77 5.62 -48.14
C CYS A 86 -34.65 6.22 -47.05
N SER A 87 -35.73 5.50 -46.76
CA SER A 87 -36.66 5.74 -45.66
C SER A 87 -35.96 5.71 -44.29
N ASN A 88 -36.77 5.84 -43.23
CA ASN A 88 -36.38 5.64 -41.83
C ASN A 88 -35.61 4.32 -41.56
N PHE A 89 -35.51 3.40 -42.53
CA PHE A 89 -34.67 2.21 -42.51
C PHE A 89 -33.18 2.48 -42.27
N LEU A 90 -32.62 3.61 -42.74
CA LEU A 90 -31.19 3.92 -42.58
C LEU A 90 -30.75 3.85 -41.11
N TYR A 91 -31.60 4.25 -40.17
CA TYR A 91 -31.30 4.19 -38.73
C TYR A 91 -31.11 2.75 -38.24
N SER A 92 -31.90 1.79 -38.76
CA SER A 92 -31.75 0.38 -38.41
C SER A 92 -30.46 -0.21 -38.97
N ALA A 93 -30.07 0.17 -40.19
CA ALA A 93 -28.81 -0.24 -40.81
C ALA A 93 -27.58 0.29 -40.05
N LEU A 94 -27.64 1.54 -39.57
CA LEU A 94 -26.60 2.14 -38.71
C LEU A 94 -26.48 1.41 -37.36
N LEU A 95 -27.60 0.94 -36.81
CA LEU A 95 -27.60 0.15 -35.58
C LEU A 95 -26.95 -1.22 -35.79
N PHE A 96 -27.21 -1.88 -36.91
CA PHE A 96 -26.50 -3.10 -37.30
C PHE A 96 -25.00 -2.89 -37.49
N GLU A 97 -24.58 -1.77 -38.11
CA GLU A 97 -23.17 -1.39 -38.20
C GLU A 97 -22.53 -1.21 -36.82
N ALA A 98 -23.22 -0.54 -35.90
CA ALA A 98 -22.73 -0.38 -34.53
C ALA A 98 -22.60 -1.73 -33.83
N ILE A 99 -23.63 -2.57 -33.86
CA ILE A 99 -23.62 -3.91 -33.26
C ILE A 99 -22.49 -4.76 -33.87
N ALA A 100 -22.28 -4.72 -35.18
CA ALA A 100 -21.16 -5.41 -35.84
C ALA A 100 -19.80 -4.96 -35.30
N LYS A 101 -19.60 -3.66 -35.02
CA LYS A 101 -18.37 -3.16 -34.38
C LYS A 101 -18.23 -3.63 -32.93
N TYR A 102 -19.32 -3.69 -32.16
CA TYR A 102 -19.32 -4.27 -30.81
C TYR A 102 -18.96 -5.77 -30.85
N ILE A 103 -19.50 -6.52 -31.81
CA ILE A 103 -19.16 -7.93 -32.03
C ILE A 103 -17.70 -8.10 -32.46
N GLN A 104 -17.17 -7.28 -33.38
CA GLN A 104 -15.77 -7.32 -33.79
C GLN A 104 -14.79 -6.98 -32.65
N ASN A 105 -15.19 -6.08 -31.74
CA ASN A 105 -14.38 -5.62 -30.62
C ASN A 105 -14.62 -6.40 -29.32
N ASN A 106 -15.43 -7.46 -29.34
CA ASN A 106 -15.82 -8.25 -28.16
C ASN A 106 -16.31 -7.37 -26.99
N ALA A 107 -17.09 -6.34 -27.29
CA ALA A 107 -17.65 -5.40 -26.31
C ALA A 107 -19.16 -5.61 -26.14
N VAL A 108 -19.66 -5.38 -24.92
CA VAL A 108 -21.09 -5.48 -24.59
C VAL A 108 -21.86 -4.31 -25.21
N PHE A 109 -22.93 -4.62 -25.94
CA PHE A 109 -23.79 -3.62 -26.55
C PHE A 109 -24.78 -3.06 -25.52
N ASP A 110 -24.61 -1.79 -25.15
CA ASP A 110 -25.52 -1.07 -24.25
C ASP A 110 -26.66 -0.41 -25.05
N SER A 111 -27.86 -0.98 -24.92
CA SER A 111 -29.07 -0.46 -25.56
C SER A 111 -29.57 0.88 -24.97
N ALA A 112 -29.16 1.25 -23.75
CA ALA A 112 -29.62 2.46 -23.07
C ALA A 112 -29.02 3.75 -23.63
N LYS A 113 -27.84 3.67 -24.27
CA LYS A 113 -27.14 4.82 -24.88
C LYS A 113 -27.75 5.29 -26.20
N ILE A 114 -28.79 4.63 -26.70
CA ILE A 114 -29.34 4.87 -28.02
C ILE A 114 -30.76 5.41 -27.92
N GLU A 115 -30.90 6.73 -27.87
CA GLU A 115 -32.19 7.42 -27.77
C GLU A 115 -32.80 7.70 -29.15
N PHE A 116 -33.73 6.85 -29.59
CA PHE A 116 -34.56 7.08 -30.80
C PHE A 116 -35.98 7.56 -30.48
N GLN A 117 -36.15 8.28 -29.36
CA GLN A 117 -37.48 8.71 -28.89
C GLN A 117 -38.25 9.56 -29.93
N HIS A 118 -37.52 10.31 -30.78
CA HIS A 118 -38.08 11.17 -31.83
C HIS A 118 -38.77 10.39 -32.97
N LEU A 119 -38.33 9.15 -33.27
CA LEU A 119 -38.91 8.31 -34.33
C LEU A 119 -40.22 7.65 -33.91
N SER A 120 -40.45 7.49 -32.61
CA SER A 120 -41.66 6.83 -32.06
C SER A 120 -42.98 7.51 -32.44
N LYS A 121 -42.95 8.81 -32.76
CA LYS A 121 -44.12 9.62 -33.13
C LYS A 121 -44.32 9.77 -34.65
N GLN A 122 -43.28 9.58 -35.44
CA GLN A 122 -43.30 9.86 -36.89
C GLN A 122 -43.47 8.59 -37.72
N ASP A 123 -42.92 7.46 -37.28
CA ASP A 123 -43.01 6.20 -38.00
C ASP A 123 -43.00 5.00 -37.02
N PRO A 124 -44.19 4.53 -36.60
CA PRO A 124 -44.34 3.48 -35.60
C PRO A 124 -43.62 2.18 -35.98
N PHE A 125 -43.57 1.84 -37.28
CA PHE A 125 -42.96 0.60 -37.75
C PHE A 125 -41.45 0.57 -37.50
N TYR A 126 -40.72 1.60 -37.90
CA TYR A 126 -39.26 1.64 -37.71
C TYR A 126 -38.87 1.81 -36.24
N SER A 127 -39.71 2.44 -35.43
CA SER A 127 -39.51 2.47 -33.98
C SER A 127 -39.52 1.06 -33.37
N LEU A 128 -40.42 0.18 -33.82
CA LEU A 128 -40.46 -1.22 -33.39
C LEU A 128 -39.24 -2.01 -33.90
N VAL A 129 -38.85 -1.81 -35.15
CA VAL A 129 -37.66 -2.46 -35.73
C VAL A 129 -36.39 -2.07 -34.97
N LEU A 130 -36.20 -0.80 -34.64
CA LEU A 130 -35.05 -0.32 -33.87
C LEU A 130 -35.00 -0.92 -32.46
N LYS A 131 -36.14 -0.98 -31.78
CA LYS A 131 -36.25 -1.66 -30.47
C LYS A 131 -35.88 -3.13 -30.59
N TRP A 132 -36.38 -3.83 -31.61
CA TRP A 132 -36.04 -5.23 -31.84
C TRP A 132 -34.54 -5.44 -32.13
N VAL A 133 -33.94 -4.65 -33.03
CA VAL A 133 -32.50 -4.74 -33.36
C VAL A 133 -31.63 -4.42 -32.13
N SER A 134 -32.05 -3.51 -31.26
CA SER A 134 -31.33 -3.26 -30.00
C SER A 134 -31.30 -4.50 -29.09
N GLN A 135 -32.39 -5.28 -29.04
CA GLN A 135 -32.43 -6.52 -28.27
C GLN A 135 -31.58 -7.63 -28.91
N LEU A 136 -31.46 -7.66 -30.24
CA LEU A 136 -30.50 -8.54 -30.93
C LEU A 136 -29.06 -8.18 -30.55
N GLY A 137 -28.72 -6.89 -30.51
CA GLY A 137 -27.40 -6.43 -30.09
C GLY A 137 -27.03 -6.91 -28.69
N VAL A 138 -27.95 -6.77 -27.73
CA VAL A 138 -27.77 -7.29 -26.36
C VAL A 138 -27.58 -8.81 -26.37
N ALA A 139 -28.47 -9.55 -27.05
CA ALA A 139 -28.42 -11.01 -27.08
C ALA A 139 -27.16 -11.59 -27.77
N TRP A 140 -26.59 -10.86 -28.73
CA TRP A 140 -25.43 -11.29 -29.49
C TRP A 140 -24.08 -10.91 -28.87
N THR A 141 -24.08 -9.97 -27.92
CA THR A 141 -22.84 -9.44 -27.31
C THR A 141 -22.76 -9.67 -25.80
N ASP A 142 -23.88 -9.93 -25.14
CA ASP A 142 -23.96 -10.16 -23.70
C ASP A 142 -24.48 -11.57 -23.39
N SER A 143 -23.62 -12.39 -22.81
CA SER A 143 -23.95 -13.76 -22.40
C SER A 143 -24.73 -13.85 -21.07
N THR A 144 -24.77 -12.74 -20.32
CA THR A 144 -25.33 -12.63 -18.96
C THR A 144 -26.60 -11.79 -18.90
N ALA A 145 -26.83 -10.90 -19.87
CA ALA A 145 -28.09 -10.17 -19.98
C ALA A 145 -29.23 -11.15 -20.24
N LYS A 146 -30.16 -11.23 -19.29
CA LYS A 146 -31.49 -11.78 -19.54
C LYS A 146 -32.15 -10.89 -20.59
N VAL A 147 -32.12 -11.34 -21.85
CA VAL A 147 -32.98 -10.80 -22.91
C VAL A 147 -34.34 -10.48 -22.31
N ASN A 148 -34.80 -9.24 -22.46
CA ASN A 148 -36.03 -8.83 -21.81
C ASN A 148 -37.23 -9.46 -22.55
N PHE A 149 -37.61 -10.66 -22.10
CA PHE A 149 -38.70 -11.44 -22.70
C PHE A 149 -40.04 -10.70 -22.66
N VAL A 150 -40.23 -9.78 -21.71
CA VAL A 150 -41.43 -8.93 -21.65
C VAL A 150 -41.45 -7.95 -22.82
N VAL A 151 -40.32 -7.31 -23.13
CA VAL A 151 -40.19 -6.40 -24.28
C VAL A 151 -40.34 -7.16 -25.60
N LEU A 152 -39.75 -8.35 -25.72
CA LEU A 152 -39.93 -9.19 -26.93
C LEU A 152 -41.38 -9.60 -27.16
N ARG A 153 -42.12 -9.96 -26.10
CA ARG A 153 -43.54 -10.30 -26.18
C ARG A 153 -44.42 -9.10 -26.55
N GLN A 154 -44.07 -7.92 -26.08
CA GLN A 154 -44.74 -6.67 -26.49
C GLN A 154 -44.46 -6.36 -27.96
N LEU A 155 -43.23 -6.56 -28.44
CA LEU A 155 -42.87 -6.38 -29.85
C LEU A 155 -43.60 -7.38 -30.76
N GLU A 156 -43.70 -8.66 -30.35
CA GLU A 156 -44.49 -9.69 -31.06
C GLU A 156 -45.94 -9.21 -31.28
N GLN A 157 -46.63 -8.83 -30.20
CA GLN A 157 -48.02 -8.36 -30.26
C GLN A 157 -48.20 -7.11 -31.12
N GLN A 158 -47.22 -6.19 -31.08
CA GLN A 158 -47.26 -4.95 -31.84
C GLN A 158 -47.01 -5.17 -33.34
N PHE A 159 -46.10 -6.09 -33.72
CA PHE A 159 -45.89 -6.46 -35.12
C PHE A 159 -47.09 -7.23 -35.70
N ASP A 160 -47.71 -8.12 -34.93
CA ASP A 160 -48.92 -8.83 -35.35
C ASP A 160 -50.12 -7.88 -35.56
N ALA A 161 -50.32 -6.91 -34.65
CA ALA A 161 -51.38 -5.91 -34.78
C ALA A 161 -51.22 -5.03 -36.03
N LEU A 162 -49.98 -4.85 -36.51
CA LEU A 162 -49.66 -4.12 -37.75
C LEU A 162 -49.65 -5.02 -39.00
N GLY A 163 -49.92 -6.33 -38.87
CA GLY A 163 -49.96 -7.28 -39.98
C GLY A 163 -48.60 -7.84 -40.42
N PHE A 164 -47.51 -7.59 -39.68
CA PHE A 164 -46.16 -8.07 -39.99
C PHE A 164 -45.84 -9.40 -39.28
N SER A 165 -46.55 -10.46 -39.65
CA SER A 165 -46.43 -11.79 -39.04
C SER A 165 -45.02 -12.40 -39.12
N LEU A 166 -44.24 -12.07 -40.16
CA LEU A 166 -42.84 -12.51 -40.27
C LEU A 166 -41.97 -11.91 -39.16
N LEU A 167 -42.12 -10.62 -38.88
CA LEU A 167 -41.35 -9.92 -37.84
C LEU A 167 -41.82 -10.33 -36.44
N ALA A 168 -43.12 -10.54 -36.24
CA ALA A 168 -43.66 -11.06 -34.99
C ALA A 168 -43.05 -12.43 -34.66
N ASN A 169 -42.94 -13.33 -35.66
CA ASN A 169 -42.30 -14.64 -35.49
C ASN A 169 -40.81 -14.55 -35.12
N TRP A 170 -40.09 -13.53 -35.60
CA TRP A 170 -38.68 -13.31 -35.25
C TRP A 170 -38.46 -12.78 -33.82
N CYS A 171 -39.50 -12.29 -33.15
CA CYS A 171 -39.45 -11.85 -31.75
C CYS A 171 -39.60 -13.01 -30.75
N VAL A 172 -40.05 -14.19 -31.17
CA VAL A 172 -40.32 -15.33 -30.26
C VAL A 172 -39.04 -16.12 -29.99
N ALA A 173 -38.78 -16.47 -28.73
CA ALA A 173 -37.58 -17.20 -28.28
C ALA A 173 -37.54 -18.69 -28.72
N GLN A 174 -38.71 -19.27 -29.06
CA GLN A 174 -38.89 -20.58 -29.68
C GLN A 174 -39.99 -20.46 -30.73
N SER A 175 -39.69 -20.71 -32.00
CA SER A 175 -40.70 -20.61 -33.06
C SER A 175 -41.79 -21.67 -32.89
N LYS A 176 -43.04 -21.29 -33.17
CA LYS A 176 -44.19 -22.24 -33.21
C LYS A 176 -44.12 -23.19 -34.43
N ASN A 177 -43.28 -22.88 -35.41
CA ASN A 177 -43.05 -23.68 -36.62
C ASN A 177 -41.59 -24.14 -36.68
N HIS A 178 -41.34 -25.42 -36.95
CA HIS A 178 -39.98 -26.00 -37.03
C HIS A 178 -39.12 -25.46 -38.19
N ASN A 179 -39.69 -24.67 -39.12
CA ASN A 179 -39.03 -24.22 -40.35
C ASN A 179 -38.76 -22.70 -40.40
N THR A 180 -38.76 -21.99 -39.28
CA THR A 180 -38.49 -20.53 -39.26
C THR A 180 -37.27 -20.20 -38.42
N VAL A 181 -36.29 -19.50 -39.01
CA VAL A 181 -35.11 -18.98 -38.32
C VAL A 181 -35.50 -18.10 -37.14
N THR A 182 -34.76 -18.25 -36.04
CA THR A 182 -34.87 -17.39 -34.85
C THR A 182 -33.64 -16.46 -34.82
N PRO A 183 -33.75 -15.18 -35.24
CA PRO A 183 -32.62 -14.26 -35.32
C PRO A 183 -31.81 -14.11 -34.02
N MET A 184 -32.48 -14.27 -32.86
CA MET A 184 -31.85 -14.24 -31.54
C MET A 184 -30.76 -15.31 -31.33
N LYS A 185 -30.79 -16.42 -32.07
CA LYS A 185 -29.85 -17.54 -31.95
C LYS A 185 -28.85 -17.63 -33.11
N LEU A 186 -28.79 -16.62 -33.97
CA LEU A 186 -27.89 -16.61 -35.14
C LEU A 186 -26.40 -16.59 -34.78
N ILE A 187 -26.07 -16.13 -33.57
CA ILE A 187 -24.72 -16.13 -33.04
C ILE A 187 -24.68 -17.08 -31.85
N ALA A 188 -23.95 -18.18 -31.97
CA ALA A 188 -23.58 -18.99 -30.82
C ALA A 188 -22.52 -18.21 -30.01
N VAL A 189 -22.83 -17.93 -28.75
CA VAL A 189 -21.92 -17.28 -27.82
C VAL A 189 -20.77 -18.24 -27.54
N LYS A 190 -19.57 -17.93 -28.04
CA LYS A 190 -18.34 -18.62 -27.65
C LYS A 190 -17.88 -18.05 -26.30
N PRO A 191 -17.52 -18.89 -25.32
CA PRO A 191 -17.09 -18.42 -24.01
C PRO A 191 -15.71 -17.73 -24.10
N SER A 192 -15.57 -16.63 -23.38
CA SER A 192 -14.53 -15.61 -23.52
C SER A 192 -13.09 -16.06 -23.18
N TRP A 193 -12.92 -17.26 -22.62
CA TRP A 193 -11.62 -17.76 -22.15
C TRP A 193 -10.75 -18.37 -23.27
N GLU A 194 -11.35 -19.00 -24.27
CA GLU A 194 -10.62 -19.71 -25.34
C GLU A 194 -9.92 -18.74 -26.30
N GLN A 195 -10.47 -17.53 -26.46
CA GLN A 195 -9.93 -16.49 -27.36
C GLN A 195 -8.90 -15.56 -26.68
N ALA A 196 -8.82 -15.58 -25.34
CA ALA A 196 -7.83 -14.86 -24.57
C ALA A 196 -6.49 -15.62 -24.49
N LEU A 197 -6.55 -16.96 -24.54
CA LEU A 197 -5.38 -17.85 -24.46
C LEU A 197 -4.44 -17.71 -25.67
N ASP A 198 -5.00 -17.56 -26.88
CA ASP A 198 -4.21 -17.43 -28.12
C ASP A 198 -3.49 -16.07 -28.24
N LYS A 199 -3.95 -15.04 -27.53
CA LYS A 199 -3.33 -13.70 -27.54
C LYS A 199 -2.24 -13.52 -26.48
N LEU A 200 -2.20 -14.37 -25.45
CA LEU A 200 -1.25 -14.30 -24.33
C LEU A 200 0.14 -14.87 -24.65
N VAL A 201 0.27 -15.73 -25.67
CA VAL A 201 1.53 -16.40 -26.02
C VAL A 201 2.54 -15.46 -26.72
N ALA A 202 2.12 -14.29 -27.20
CA ALA A 202 2.94 -13.46 -28.10
C ALA A 202 3.72 -12.30 -27.45
N LEU A 203 3.64 -12.07 -26.13
CA LEU A 203 4.26 -10.89 -25.53
C LEU A 203 4.97 -11.22 -24.22
N ASN A 204 6.26 -11.58 -24.31
CA ASN A 204 7.18 -11.43 -23.19
C ASN A 204 8.59 -11.10 -23.66
N THR A 205 9.07 -9.89 -23.34
CA THR A 205 10.38 -9.60 -22.70
C THR A 205 10.65 -8.09 -22.75
N ARG A 206 10.96 -7.49 -21.59
CA ARG A 206 11.91 -6.37 -21.50
C ARG A 206 12.53 -6.28 -20.10
N GLN A 207 13.86 -6.22 -20.12
CA GLN A 207 14.78 -6.07 -18.99
C GLN A 207 14.73 -4.67 -18.37
N VAL A 208 15.13 -4.59 -17.09
CA VAL A 208 15.40 -3.34 -16.37
C VAL A 208 16.92 -3.15 -16.29
N ASP A 209 17.40 -1.99 -16.72
CA ASP A 209 18.79 -1.54 -16.54
C ASP A 209 18.93 -0.66 -15.29
N SER A 210 20.06 -0.80 -14.59
CA SER A 210 20.50 0.06 -13.48
C SER A 210 21.84 0.74 -13.79
N ILE A 211 21.95 2.08 -13.68
CA ILE A 211 23.23 2.83 -13.60
C ILE A 211 23.01 4.21 -12.87
N PRO A 212 24.05 4.98 -12.48
CA PRO A 212 24.42 5.30 -11.09
C PRO A 212 24.16 6.78 -10.67
N ASP A 213 24.37 7.06 -9.39
CA ASP A 213 24.26 8.38 -8.76
C ASP A 213 25.27 9.43 -9.26
N LEU A 214 24.82 10.68 -9.35
CA LEU A 214 25.62 11.88 -9.58
C LEU A 214 25.37 12.86 -8.43
N HIS A 215 26.44 13.16 -7.67
CA HIS A 215 26.42 14.19 -6.64
C HIS A 215 26.25 15.58 -7.24
N ALA A 216 25.22 16.29 -6.78
CA ALA A 216 25.09 17.73 -6.92
C ALA A 216 24.69 18.32 -5.56
N ASP A 217 25.30 19.44 -5.19
CA ASP A 217 25.02 20.19 -3.95
C ASP A 217 23.62 20.85 -3.92
N LYS A 218 22.80 20.58 -4.94
CA LYS A 218 21.41 21.00 -5.08
C LYS A 218 20.57 19.86 -5.63
N ARG A 219 19.41 19.59 -5.01
CA ARG A 219 18.41 18.64 -5.51
C ARG A 219 17.03 19.26 -5.54
N ILE A 220 16.18 18.76 -6.43
CA ILE A 220 14.75 19.09 -6.42
C ILE A 220 14.05 18.18 -5.39
N LEU A 221 13.06 18.71 -4.68
CA LEU A 221 12.16 17.96 -3.79
C LEU A 221 10.76 18.07 -4.38
N TRP A 222 10.11 16.91 -4.57
CA TRP A 222 8.73 16.84 -5.05
C TRP A 222 7.79 16.66 -3.86
N GLN A 223 6.99 17.68 -3.58
CA GLN A 223 6.01 17.64 -2.48
C GLN A 223 4.62 17.27 -3.00
N LEU A 224 4.05 16.21 -2.44
CA LEU A 224 2.72 15.71 -2.78
C LEU A 224 1.67 16.29 -1.81
N ASN A 225 0.64 16.91 -2.36
CA ASN A 225 -0.50 17.44 -1.61
C ASN A 225 -1.77 16.69 -2.01
N LYS A 226 -2.31 15.89 -1.10
CA LYS A 226 -3.62 15.23 -1.25
C LYS A 226 -4.73 16.25 -1.15
N THR A 227 -5.47 16.44 -2.24
CA THR A 227 -6.72 17.19 -2.23
C THR A 227 -7.90 16.23 -2.28
N ARG A 228 -9.13 16.74 -2.15
CA ARG A 228 -10.35 15.90 -2.16
C ARG A 228 -10.55 15.06 -3.43
N TYR A 229 -9.97 15.48 -4.56
CA TYR A 229 -10.26 14.87 -5.88
C TYR A 229 -9.02 14.39 -6.63
N THR A 230 -7.82 14.83 -6.21
CA THR A 230 -6.57 14.52 -6.91
C THR A 230 -5.36 14.81 -6.01
N VAL A 231 -4.18 14.37 -6.45
CA VAL A 231 -2.91 14.69 -5.80
C VAL A 231 -2.22 15.78 -6.62
N LYS A 232 -1.95 16.92 -5.99
CA LYS A 232 -1.20 18.04 -6.58
C LYS A 232 0.27 17.94 -6.21
N ILE A 233 1.15 18.24 -7.16
CA ILE A 233 2.59 18.12 -6.97
C ILE A 233 3.23 19.51 -7.08
N LYS A 234 4.02 19.87 -6.07
CA LYS A 234 4.85 21.09 -6.04
C LYS A 234 6.33 20.73 -6.04
N ALA A 235 7.14 21.62 -6.59
CA ALA A 235 8.60 21.45 -6.66
C ALA A 235 9.29 22.45 -5.73
N PHE A 236 10.29 21.99 -4.98
CA PHE A 236 11.13 22.83 -4.12
C PHE A 236 12.61 22.59 -4.37
N GLU A 237 13.45 23.62 -4.22
CA GLU A 237 14.91 23.47 -4.24
C GLU A 237 15.44 23.20 -2.82
N GLN A 238 16.30 22.18 -2.67
CA GLN A 238 17.03 21.89 -1.43
C GLN A 238 18.55 22.12 -1.64
N THR A 239 19.16 22.82 -0.68
CA THR A 239 20.61 23.05 -0.61
C THR A 239 21.20 22.41 0.65
N ARG A 240 22.44 21.89 0.55
CA ARG A 240 23.13 21.21 1.65
C ARG A 240 23.95 22.21 2.50
N SER A 241 23.80 22.20 3.83
CA SER A 241 24.73 22.87 4.76
C SER A 241 25.13 21.93 5.90
N GLU A 242 26.44 21.71 6.06
CA GLU A 242 27.25 20.96 7.05
C GLU A 242 26.69 19.72 7.79
N ASP A 243 25.38 19.55 8.05
CA ASP A 243 24.77 18.28 8.50
C ASP A 243 23.23 18.19 8.31
N SER A 244 22.59 19.10 7.56
CA SER A 244 21.14 19.03 7.28
C SER A 244 20.73 19.65 5.94
N TRP A 245 19.71 19.08 5.28
CA TRP A 245 19.10 19.64 4.07
C TRP A 245 18.15 20.78 4.44
N LYS A 246 18.34 21.99 3.90
CA LYS A 246 17.40 23.11 4.09
C LYS A 246 16.57 23.34 2.82
N THR A 247 15.25 23.28 2.96
CA THR A 247 14.28 23.61 1.90
C THR A 247 14.13 25.13 1.83
N GLN A 248 14.53 25.76 0.72
CA GLN A 248 14.62 27.23 0.65
C GLN A 248 13.60 27.91 -0.26
N SER A 249 13.13 27.30 -1.35
CA SER A 249 12.20 27.97 -2.26
C SER A 249 11.33 27.04 -3.11
N GLU A 250 10.04 27.40 -3.26
CA GLU A 250 9.12 26.80 -4.23
C GLU A 250 9.54 27.21 -5.65
N ILE A 251 9.64 26.24 -6.57
CA ILE A 251 9.96 26.47 -7.98
C ILE A 251 8.63 26.55 -8.76
N PRO A 252 8.32 27.68 -9.41
CA PRO A 252 7.12 27.79 -10.24
C PRO A 252 7.13 26.77 -11.39
N LEU A 253 6.01 26.06 -11.59
CA LEU A 253 5.87 25.03 -12.63
C LEU A 253 6.08 25.59 -14.05
N SER A 254 5.80 26.87 -14.26
CA SER A 254 6.08 27.59 -15.52
C SER A 254 7.56 27.55 -15.90
N LYS A 255 8.46 27.77 -14.93
CA LYS A 255 9.91 27.72 -15.16
C LYS A 255 10.41 26.31 -15.47
N LEU A 256 9.85 25.30 -14.79
CA LEU A 256 10.20 23.89 -15.04
C LEU A 256 9.75 23.40 -16.42
N LYS A 257 8.64 23.95 -16.96
CA LYS A 257 8.14 23.61 -18.30
C LYS A 257 8.83 24.38 -19.42
N GLU A 258 9.05 25.69 -19.25
CA GLU A 258 9.56 26.58 -20.31
C GLU A 258 11.09 26.61 -20.39
N THR A 259 11.78 26.49 -19.25
CA THR A 259 13.25 26.60 -19.17
C THR A 259 13.92 25.49 -18.34
N PRO A 260 13.65 24.19 -18.62
CA PRO A 260 14.23 23.07 -17.85
C PRO A 260 15.76 23.00 -17.93
N HIS A 261 16.38 23.62 -18.95
CA HIS A 261 17.82 23.67 -19.15
C HIS A 261 18.57 24.56 -18.13
N LEU A 262 17.86 25.46 -17.43
CA LEU A 262 18.44 26.31 -16.37
C LEU A 262 18.76 25.49 -15.11
N PHE A 263 18.11 24.34 -14.94
CA PHE A 263 18.27 23.46 -13.78
C PHE A 263 19.19 22.28 -14.13
N ARG A 264 20.51 22.53 -14.13
CA ARG A 264 21.53 21.55 -14.54
C ARG A 264 21.60 20.29 -13.66
N TYR A 265 20.97 20.32 -12.49
CA TYR A 265 20.91 19.23 -11.52
C TYR A 265 19.69 18.31 -11.68
N LEU A 266 18.80 18.56 -12.67
CA LEU A 266 17.65 17.68 -12.90
C LEU A 266 18.08 16.32 -13.44
N THR A 267 17.66 15.26 -12.76
CA THR A 267 17.87 13.89 -13.20
C THR A 267 17.05 13.57 -14.44
N ALA A 268 17.34 12.45 -15.10
CA ALA A 268 16.52 11.96 -16.21
C ALA A 268 15.05 11.73 -15.81
N ARG A 269 14.80 11.38 -14.54
CA ARG A 269 13.44 11.23 -13.98
C ARG A 269 12.77 12.58 -13.79
N ASP A 270 13.44 13.56 -13.19
CA ASP A 270 12.87 14.90 -12.99
C ASP A 270 12.45 15.55 -14.31
N LYS A 271 13.20 15.31 -15.39
CA LYS A 271 12.84 15.77 -16.75
C LYS A 271 11.53 15.12 -17.25
N LYS A 272 11.26 13.85 -16.92
CA LYS A 272 9.98 13.19 -17.23
C LYS A 272 8.82 13.81 -16.45
N VAL A 273 9.04 14.17 -15.19
CA VAL A 273 8.03 14.87 -14.36
C VAL A 273 7.73 16.26 -14.94
N CYS A 274 8.75 17.02 -15.32
CA CYS A 274 8.58 18.32 -16.00
C CYS A 274 7.80 18.19 -17.32
N ALA A 275 7.99 17.09 -18.06
CA ALA A 275 7.23 16.84 -19.28
C ALA A 275 5.72 16.62 -19.00
N ALA A 276 5.35 16.10 -17.82
CA ALA A 276 3.97 15.86 -17.41
C ALA A 276 3.21 17.14 -16.98
N ILE A 277 3.88 18.29 -16.84
CA ILE A 277 3.23 19.58 -16.54
C ILE A 277 2.30 19.97 -17.69
N GLN A 278 1.03 20.24 -17.37
CA GLN A 278 0.00 20.63 -18.34
C GLN A 278 -0.28 22.12 -18.28
N ARG A 279 -0.51 22.74 -19.44
CA ARG A 279 -0.92 24.15 -19.53
C ARG A 279 -2.43 24.22 -19.62
N VAL A 280 -3.07 24.91 -18.68
CA VAL A 280 -4.53 25.12 -18.68
C VAL A 280 -4.82 26.56 -19.08
N VAL A 281 -5.78 26.74 -19.99
CA VAL A 281 -6.27 28.07 -20.37
C VAL A 281 -7.26 28.51 -19.29
N ALA A 282 -6.78 29.24 -18.28
CA ALA A 282 -7.64 29.70 -17.20
C ALA A 282 -8.45 30.94 -17.62
N SER A 283 -9.78 30.88 -17.45
CA SER A 283 -10.60 32.08 -17.28
C SER A 283 -10.38 32.60 -15.86
N SER A 284 -9.54 33.62 -15.74
CA SER A 284 -9.41 34.53 -14.59
C SER A 284 -9.09 33.87 -13.21
N TYR A 285 -7.81 33.98 -12.80
CA TYR A 285 -7.27 33.81 -11.42
C TYR A 285 -6.68 32.45 -10.97
N THR A 286 -6.17 31.60 -11.87
CA THR A 286 -5.31 30.46 -11.48
C THR A 286 -4.03 30.39 -12.31
N GLU A 287 -2.96 29.87 -11.73
CA GLU A 287 -1.69 29.68 -12.45
C GLU A 287 -1.91 28.82 -13.70
N PRO A 288 -1.35 29.21 -14.87
CA PRO A 288 -1.65 28.57 -16.15
C PRO A 288 -1.03 27.17 -16.32
N TYR A 289 -0.33 26.65 -15.30
CA TYR A 289 0.36 25.37 -15.33
C TYR A 289 -0.05 24.52 -14.13
N ILE A 290 -0.46 23.28 -14.39
CA ILE A 290 -0.87 22.31 -13.36
C ILE A 290 -0.03 21.04 -13.46
N LEU A 291 0.21 20.43 -12.31
CA LEU A 291 0.88 19.13 -12.17
C LEU A 291 0.09 18.29 -11.15
N GLU A 292 -0.89 17.53 -11.64
CA GLU A 292 -1.80 16.73 -10.82
C GLU A 292 -2.25 15.44 -11.53
N GLY A 293 -2.73 14.47 -10.75
CA GLY A 293 -3.23 13.18 -11.24
C GLY A 293 -2.15 12.10 -11.37
N LEU A 294 -2.50 10.97 -12.02
CA LEU A 294 -1.67 9.77 -12.05
C LEU A 294 -0.43 9.91 -12.96
N LYS A 295 -0.53 10.64 -14.07
CA LYS A 295 0.58 10.82 -15.02
C LYS A 295 1.88 11.35 -14.39
N PRO A 296 1.87 12.45 -13.61
CA PRO A 296 3.07 12.91 -12.94
C PRO A 296 3.51 12.03 -11.77
N LEU A 297 2.58 11.34 -11.09
CA LEU A 297 2.91 10.35 -10.05
C LEU A 297 3.67 9.14 -10.64
N LYS A 298 3.23 8.61 -11.79
CA LYS A 298 3.96 7.57 -12.54
C LYS A 298 5.37 8.01 -12.95
N ALA A 299 5.56 9.29 -13.24
CA ALA A 299 6.88 9.83 -13.56
C ALA A 299 7.82 9.94 -12.34
N LEU A 300 7.27 9.95 -11.12
CA LEU A 300 7.99 9.98 -9.84
C LEU A 300 8.28 8.60 -9.26
N LEU A 301 7.80 7.50 -9.87
CA LEU A 301 8.07 6.14 -9.39
C LEU A 301 9.59 5.87 -9.30
N GLY A 302 10.02 5.39 -8.13
CA GLY A 302 11.42 5.13 -7.78
C GLY A 302 12.26 6.39 -7.47
N ALA A 303 11.64 7.57 -7.37
CA ALA A 303 12.34 8.79 -6.97
C ALA A 303 12.46 8.86 -5.44
N GLN A 304 13.67 9.11 -4.90
CA GLN A 304 13.97 9.13 -3.45
C GLN A 304 13.80 10.53 -2.81
N ASN A 305 13.34 11.51 -3.60
CA ASN A 305 13.19 12.91 -3.24
C ASN A 305 11.71 13.34 -3.23
N VAL A 306 10.83 12.46 -2.74
CA VAL A 306 9.38 12.69 -2.66
C VAL A 306 8.97 12.83 -1.19
N GLN A 307 8.07 13.77 -0.89
CA GLN A 307 7.59 14.00 0.48
C GLN A 307 6.11 14.41 0.48
N MET A 308 5.34 13.95 1.47
CA MET A 308 3.97 14.40 1.69
C MET A 308 3.92 15.82 2.30
N ILE A 309 2.87 16.58 2.00
CA ILE A 309 2.61 17.85 2.67
C ILE A 309 2.42 17.62 4.18
N ASN A 310 3.12 18.38 5.02
CA ASN A 310 3.15 18.27 6.49
C ASN A 310 3.81 17.00 7.08
N ALA A 311 4.56 16.22 6.30
CA ALA A 311 5.35 15.12 6.86
C ALA A 311 6.44 15.65 7.81
N GLN A 312 6.54 15.07 9.01
CA GLN A 312 7.62 15.36 9.97
C GLN A 312 8.91 14.55 9.66
N THR A 313 8.86 13.67 8.65
CA THR A 313 9.89 12.73 8.24
C THR A 313 10.66 13.20 7.00
N GLU A 314 11.88 12.66 6.82
CA GLU A 314 12.70 12.90 5.64
C GLU A 314 12.04 12.42 4.34
N PRO A 315 12.42 12.97 3.17
CA PRO A 315 11.92 12.52 1.87
C PRO A 315 12.19 11.03 1.66
N SER A 316 11.20 10.31 1.14
CA SER A 316 11.24 8.87 0.92
C SER A 316 11.00 8.51 -0.55
N ALA A 317 11.16 7.23 -0.88
CA ALA A 317 10.92 6.73 -2.22
C ALA A 317 9.42 6.61 -2.50
N LEU A 318 8.98 7.00 -3.71
CA LEU A 318 7.66 6.64 -4.22
C LEU A 318 7.70 5.26 -4.87
N LEU A 319 7.03 4.27 -4.29
CA LEU A 319 7.01 2.88 -4.76
C LEU A 319 5.75 2.58 -5.58
N ASP A 320 5.87 1.63 -6.52
CA ASP A 320 4.75 1.10 -7.31
C ASP A 320 4.26 -0.19 -6.64
N THR A 321 3.03 -0.18 -6.14
CA THR A 321 2.44 -1.33 -5.43
C THR A 321 1.14 -1.73 -6.12
N SER A 322 0.84 -3.03 -6.17
CA SER A 322 -0.42 -3.55 -6.72
C SER A 322 -1.43 -3.84 -5.60
N PRO A 323 -2.74 -3.70 -5.84
CA PRO A 323 -3.74 -4.09 -4.86
C PRO A 323 -3.72 -5.60 -4.61
N VAL A 324 -4.14 -6.01 -3.42
CA VAL A 324 -4.07 -7.39 -2.93
C VAL A 324 -5.45 -7.85 -2.44
N LEU A 325 -5.80 -9.11 -2.63
CA LEU A 325 -7.00 -9.73 -2.08
C LEU A 325 -6.60 -10.46 -0.81
N LEU A 326 -7.07 -9.93 0.30
CA LEU A 326 -6.98 -10.53 1.61
C LEU A 326 -8.08 -11.58 1.78
N VAL A 327 -7.69 -12.78 2.18
CA VAL A 327 -8.60 -13.89 2.47
C VAL A 327 -8.35 -14.35 3.90
N HIS A 328 -9.36 -14.19 4.75
CA HIS A 328 -9.28 -14.55 6.17
C HIS A 328 -10.41 -15.51 6.58
N GLU A 329 -10.07 -16.66 7.15
CA GLU A 329 -11.00 -17.55 7.85
C GLU A 329 -11.08 -17.19 9.35
N TYR A 330 -12.27 -16.81 9.83
CA TYR A 330 -12.61 -16.56 11.22
C TYR A 330 -13.72 -17.52 11.66
N GLY A 331 -13.38 -18.52 12.47
CA GLY A 331 -14.33 -19.52 12.97
C GLY A 331 -15.07 -20.24 11.84
N ASP A 332 -16.40 -20.04 11.75
CA ASP A 332 -17.25 -20.65 10.72
C ASP A 332 -17.41 -19.79 9.45
N THR A 333 -16.60 -18.75 9.26
CA THR A 333 -16.73 -17.81 8.12
C THR A 333 -15.40 -17.43 7.47
N ILE A 334 -15.38 -17.32 6.15
CA ILE A 334 -14.28 -16.86 5.31
C ILE A 334 -14.63 -15.49 4.75
N THR A 335 -13.80 -14.48 5.00
CA THR A 335 -13.94 -13.11 4.51
C THR A 335 -12.92 -12.81 3.41
N LEU A 336 -13.39 -12.25 2.30
CA LEU A 336 -12.58 -11.76 1.18
C LEU A 336 -12.60 -10.23 1.18
N GLN A 337 -11.46 -9.57 1.06
CA GLN A 337 -11.39 -8.10 1.03
C GLN A 337 -10.24 -7.62 0.14
N VAL A 338 -10.46 -6.60 -0.69
CA VAL A 338 -9.39 -5.98 -1.48
C VAL A 338 -8.75 -4.83 -0.68
N SER A 339 -7.41 -4.79 -0.64
CA SER A 339 -6.64 -3.76 0.05
C SER A 339 -5.44 -3.27 -0.79
N PRO A 340 -5.16 -1.95 -0.82
CA PRO A 340 -6.00 -0.87 -0.32
C PRO A 340 -7.24 -0.64 -1.21
N LEU A 341 -8.20 0.15 -0.72
CA LEU A 341 -9.35 0.60 -1.51
C LEU A 341 -9.00 1.82 -2.39
N PRO A 342 -9.68 2.02 -3.53
CA PRO A 342 -9.52 3.21 -4.37
C PRO A 342 -9.84 4.52 -3.63
N GLU A 343 -8.92 5.49 -3.66
CA GLU A 343 -9.06 6.81 -3.00
C GLU A 343 -9.40 7.91 -4.01
N PHE A 344 -8.81 7.88 -5.21
CA PHE A 344 -8.98 8.91 -6.24
C PHE A 344 -9.51 8.33 -7.54
N ASN A 345 -10.41 9.08 -8.18
CA ASN A 345 -10.82 8.88 -9.57
C ASN A 345 -10.68 10.20 -10.32
N PHE A 346 -9.58 10.34 -11.07
CA PHE A 346 -9.26 11.57 -11.78
C PHE A 346 -9.10 11.27 -13.27
N ALA A 347 -9.96 11.87 -14.10
CA ALA A 347 -9.96 11.66 -15.55
C ALA A 347 -10.09 10.18 -16.00
N GLY A 348 -10.77 9.35 -15.20
CA GLY A 348 -10.93 7.91 -15.46
C GLY A 348 -9.74 7.05 -15.03
N GLU A 349 -8.72 7.64 -14.41
CA GLU A 349 -7.60 6.94 -13.77
C GLU A 349 -7.91 6.80 -12.28
N ILE A 350 -7.92 5.56 -11.78
CA ILE A 350 -8.27 5.23 -10.40
C ILE A 350 -7.03 4.76 -9.66
N TYR A 351 -6.73 5.41 -8.53
CA TYR A 351 -5.49 5.16 -7.78
C TYR A 351 -5.63 5.56 -6.31
N SER A 352 -4.71 5.04 -5.48
CA SER A 352 -4.57 5.37 -4.06
C SER A 352 -3.13 5.68 -3.72
N LEU A 353 -2.91 6.47 -2.67
CA LEU A 353 -1.56 6.79 -2.20
C LEU A 353 -1.45 6.46 -0.71
N LEU A 354 -0.67 5.45 -0.35
CA LEU A 354 -0.43 5.07 1.04
C LEU A 354 0.82 5.78 1.56
N SER A 355 0.85 6.09 2.86
CA SER A 355 1.94 6.84 3.48
C SER A 355 2.13 6.41 4.93
N ASP A 356 2.65 5.19 5.12
CA ASP A 356 3.03 4.66 6.43
C ASP A 356 4.55 4.82 6.65
N GLU A 357 5.38 3.90 6.14
CA GLU A 357 6.85 4.02 6.18
C GLU A 357 7.45 4.58 4.87
N ASN A 358 6.89 4.17 3.73
CA ASN A 358 7.20 4.70 2.40
C ASN A 358 5.93 5.28 1.75
N ILE A 359 6.11 6.09 0.70
CA ILE A 359 4.96 6.54 -0.08
C ILE A 359 4.72 5.50 -1.18
N GLU A 360 3.55 4.88 -1.17
CA GLU A 360 3.20 3.85 -2.15
C GLU A 360 2.07 4.34 -3.06
N LEU A 361 2.25 4.18 -4.36
CA LEU A 361 1.24 4.44 -5.36
C LEU A 361 0.59 3.12 -5.75
N VAL A 362 -0.72 3.00 -5.54
CA VAL A 362 -1.51 1.85 -5.97
C VAL A 362 -2.41 2.27 -7.12
N VAL A 363 -2.30 1.59 -8.27
CA VAL A 363 -3.11 1.86 -9.46
C VAL A 363 -4.13 0.73 -9.66
N PHE A 364 -5.40 1.10 -9.84
CA PHE A 364 -6.48 0.14 -10.05
C PHE A 364 -6.78 0.01 -11.53
N GLU A 365 -6.42 -1.13 -12.10
CA GLU A 365 -6.83 -1.53 -13.45
C GLU A 365 -8.27 -2.07 -13.43
N LYS A 366 -8.86 -2.30 -14.60
CA LYS A 366 -10.29 -2.65 -14.70
C LYS A 366 -10.61 -3.96 -14.00
N GLU A 367 -9.65 -4.87 -14.01
CA GLU A 367 -9.65 -6.17 -13.36
C GLU A 367 -9.75 -5.99 -11.84
N HIS A 368 -8.94 -5.10 -11.25
CA HIS A 368 -8.98 -4.78 -9.82
C HIS A 368 -10.33 -4.20 -9.40
N LEU A 369 -10.91 -3.32 -10.24
CA LEU A 369 -12.22 -2.70 -9.98
C LEU A 369 -13.36 -3.70 -10.10
N SER A 370 -13.27 -4.65 -11.03
CA SER A 370 -14.27 -5.71 -11.20
C SER A 370 -14.28 -6.67 -10.00
N ILE A 371 -13.09 -7.03 -9.49
CA ILE A 371 -12.96 -7.81 -8.26
C ILE A 371 -13.53 -7.03 -7.07
N LEU A 372 -13.23 -5.73 -6.98
CA LEU A 372 -13.76 -4.89 -5.92
C LEU A 372 -15.29 -4.73 -5.97
N GLU A 373 -15.90 -4.68 -7.16
CA GLU A 373 -17.37 -4.63 -7.31
C GLU A 373 -18.04 -5.94 -6.84
N ILE A 374 -17.38 -7.07 -7.07
CA ILE A 374 -17.86 -8.40 -6.63
C ILE A 374 -17.69 -8.59 -5.12
N VAL A 375 -16.52 -8.22 -4.59
CA VAL A 375 -16.16 -8.39 -3.18
C VAL A 375 -16.83 -7.33 -2.30
N GLY A 376 -17.01 -6.13 -2.83
CA GLY A 376 -17.54 -4.96 -2.12
C GLY A 376 -16.49 -4.27 -1.23
N GLU A 377 -16.72 -3.00 -0.90
CA GLU A 377 -15.82 -2.20 -0.05
C GLU A 377 -15.72 -2.72 1.39
N LEU A 378 -16.77 -3.38 1.88
CA LEU A 378 -16.82 -3.97 3.23
C LEU A 378 -16.30 -5.42 3.28
N GLY A 379 -15.94 -5.99 2.13
CA GLY A 379 -15.57 -7.39 1.99
C GLY A 379 -16.77 -8.35 1.91
N LEU A 380 -16.50 -9.56 1.40
CA LEU A 380 -17.47 -10.63 1.20
C LEU A 380 -17.29 -11.73 2.25
N SER A 381 -18.32 -12.00 3.06
CA SER A 381 -18.31 -13.06 4.09
C SER A 381 -19.04 -14.32 3.62
N ILE A 382 -18.39 -15.48 3.70
CA ILE A 382 -18.87 -16.76 3.18
C ILE A 382 -18.77 -17.83 4.28
N PRO A 383 -19.78 -18.67 4.53
CA PRO A 383 -19.67 -19.77 5.51
C PRO A 383 -18.59 -20.81 5.14
N SER A 384 -17.85 -21.30 6.14
CA SER A 384 -16.74 -22.28 5.98
C SER A 384 -17.19 -23.61 5.33
N ALA A 385 -18.47 -23.96 5.41
CA ALA A 385 -19.05 -25.14 4.75
C ALA A 385 -18.94 -25.15 3.21
N HIS A 386 -18.57 -24.02 2.58
CA HIS A 386 -18.36 -23.89 1.14
C HIS A 386 -16.91 -23.57 0.75
N LYS A 387 -15.95 -23.87 1.64
CA LYS A 387 -14.52 -23.64 1.47
C LYS A 387 -14.00 -24.07 0.09
N ASP A 388 -14.33 -25.27 -0.38
CA ASP A 388 -13.87 -25.78 -1.70
C ASP A 388 -14.21 -24.85 -2.87
N LYS A 389 -15.41 -24.26 -2.88
CA LYS A 389 -15.83 -23.30 -3.92
C LYS A 389 -15.10 -21.97 -3.83
N VAL A 390 -14.75 -21.56 -2.61
CA VAL A 390 -13.96 -20.35 -2.37
C VAL A 390 -12.52 -20.56 -2.84
N LEU A 391 -11.91 -21.71 -2.52
CA LEU A 391 -10.57 -22.08 -3.01
C LEU A 391 -10.53 -22.14 -4.54
N GLU A 392 -11.54 -22.69 -5.20
CA GLU A 392 -11.66 -22.75 -6.66
C GLU A 392 -11.77 -21.33 -7.27
N SER A 393 -12.56 -20.46 -6.64
CA SER A 393 -12.72 -19.06 -7.05
C SER A 393 -11.43 -18.25 -6.86
N ILE A 394 -10.72 -18.48 -5.76
CA ILE A 394 -9.43 -17.86 -5.44
C ILE A 394 -8.35 -18.28 -6.44
N LYS A 395 -8.25 -19.59 -6.76
CA LYS A 395 -7.32 -20.09 -7.79
C LYS A 395 -7.59 -19.47 -9.16
N ALA A 396 -8.85 -19.18 -9.49
CA ALA A 396 -9.23 -18.53 -10.75
C ALA A 396 -8.83 -17.04 -10.83
N ILE A 397 -8.80 -16.33 -9.70
CA ILE A 397 -8.46 -14.89 -9.64
C ILE A 397 -7.00 -14.61 -9.24
N SER A 398 -6.26 -15.62 -8.79
CA SER A 398 -4.83 -15.55 -8.43
C SER A 398 -3.90 -14.94 -9.50
N PRO A 399 -4.16 -15.09 -10.81
CA PRO A 399 -3.34 -14.41 -11.83
C PRO A 399 -3.65 -12.91 -12.00
N LEU A 400 -4.81 -12.44 -11.54
CA LEU A 400 -5.31 -11.08 -11.77
C LEU A 400 -4.97 -10.11 -10.65
N LEU A 401 -4.65 -10.63 -9.48
CA LEU A 401 -4.41 -9.86 -8.29
C LEU A 401 -3.55 -10.69 -7.34
N ASN A 402 -2.64 -10.06 -6.63
CA ASN A 402 -1.90 -10.75 -5.57
C ASN A 402 -2.90 -11.21 -4.50
N ILE A 403 -2.75 -12.45 -4.04
CA ILE A 403 -3.64 -13.02 -3.02
C ILE A 403 -2.81 -13.28 -1.77
N GLU A 404 -3.26 -12.71 -0.66
CA GLU A 404 -2.76 -13.01 0.67
C GLU A 404 -3.85 -13.76 1.40
N SER A 405 -3.65 -15.06 1.62
CA SER A 405 -4.67 -15.94 2.17
C SER A 405 -4.15 -16.71 3.36
N ASN A 406 -4.94 -16.75 4.44
CA ASN A 406 -4.66 -17.62 5.58
C ASN A 406 -5.08 -19.10 5.39
N LEU A 407 -5.49 -19.52 4.19
CA LEU A 407 -6.04 -20.86 3.90
C LEU A 407 -4.97 -21.84 3.36
N PRO A 408 -4.76 -23.01 3.99
CA PRO A 408 -3.69 -23.94 3.60
C PRO A 408 -3.86 -24.64 2.23
N ASP A 409 -5.08 -24.73 1.67
CA ASP A 409 -5.38 -25.56 0.48
C ASP A 409 -5.27 -24.83 -0.90
N ILE A 410 -5.01 -23.51 -0.92
CA ILE A 410 -4.89 -22.73 -2.17
C ILE A 410 -3.54 -22.89 -2.87
N GLN A 411 -2.49 -23.35 -2.19
CA GLN A 411 -1.14 -23.27 -2.73
C GLN A 411 -0.76 -24.43 -3.66
N SER A 412 -0.33 -24.06 -4.87
CA SER A 412 0.25 -24.95 -5.87
C SER A 412 1.72 -24.57 -6.07
N SER A 413 2.63 -25.49 -5.76
CA SER A 413 4.09 -25.40 -5.99
C SER A 413 4.89 -24.44 -5.09
N GLU A 414 4.52 -24.28 -3.82
CA GLU A 414 5.33 -23.54 -2.85
C GLU A 414 6.04 -24.50 -1.90
N LEU A 415 7.31 -24.22 -1.62
CA LEU A 415 8.09 -25.01 -0.66
C LEU A 415 7.65 -24.59 0.74
N LEU A 416 6.86 -25.44 1.39
CA LEU A 416 6.39 -25.24 2.75
C LEU A 416 7.56 -25.33 3.73
N ILE A 417 7.87 -24.22 4.39
CA ILE A 417 8.89 -24.13 5.43
C ILE A 417 8.25 -23.90 6.79
N LYS A 418 8.91 -24.36 7.86
CA LYS A 418 8.44 -24.12 9.23
C LYS A 418 8.52 -22.63 9.56
N ALA A 419 7.44 -22.05 10.07
CA ALA A 419 7.42 -20.65 10.48
C ALA A 419 8.39 -20.42 11.63
N ASN A 420 9.14 -19.33 11.55
CA ASN A 420 9.83 -18.78 12.70
C ASN A 420 8.85 -17.94 13.53
N SER A 421 8.51 -18.42 14.72
CA SER A 421 7.59 -17.75 15.65
C SER A 421 8.32 -16.87 16.67
N GLU A 422 9.61 -16.59 16.50
CA GLU A 422 10.33 -15.65 17.36
C GLU A 422 9.79 -14.23 17.23
N LEU A 423 9.50 -13.60 18.37
CA LEU A 423 9.18 -12.18 18.46
C LEU A 423 10.47 -11.36 18.34
N VAL A 424 10.55 -10.52 17.31
CA VAL A 424 11.67 -9.62 17.08
C VAL A 424 11.28 -8.20 17.47
N ILE A 425 12.05 -7.60 18.37
CA ILE A 425 11.87 -6.21 18.77
C ILE A 425 12.90 -5.37 18.00
N ASN A 426 12.40 -4.63 17.02
CA ASN A 426 13.16 -3.69 16.22
C ASN A 426 13.36 -2.38 16.97
N ILE A 427 14.62 -2.03 17.23
CA ILE A 427 15.03 -0.85 17.97
C ILE A 427 15.55 0.19 16.98
N LYS A 428 15.02 1.41 17.07
CA LYS A 428 15.47 2.57 16.30
C LYS A 428 15.45 3.84 17.15
N PRO A 429 16.32 4.84 16.86
CA PRO A 429 16.30 6.13 17.55
C PRO A 429 14.95 6.83 17.37
N TYR A 430 14.42 7.39 18.46
CA TYR A 430 13.18 8.16 18.45
C TYR A 430 13.32 9.42 19.32
N ARG A 431 13.43 10.58 18.67
CA ARG A 431 13.76 11.86 19.33
C ARG A 431 15.07 11.75 20.13
N HIS A 432 15.00 11.90 21.45
CA HIS A 432 16.15 11.75 22.35
C HIS A 432 16.23 10.34 22.97
N GLY A 433 15.21 9.50 22.79
CA GLY A 433 15.16 8.13 23.29
C GLY A 433 15.10 7.08 22.18
N LEU A 434 14.35 6.00 22.40
CA LEU A 434 14.26 4.86 21.49
C LEU A 434 12.80 4.50 21.21
N SER A 435 12.57 3.90 20.05
CA SER A 435 11.32 3.19 19.77
C SER A 435 11.58 1.70 19.58
N PHE A 436 10.68 0.90 20.14
CA PHE A 436 10.72 -0.56 20.13
C PHE A 436 9.49 -1.05 19.36
N GLN A 437 9.71 -1.65 18.19
CA GLN A 437 8.65 -2.13 17.32
C GLN A 437 8.63 -3.66 17.34
N CYS A 438 7.51 -4.25 17.74
CA CYS A 438 7.36 -5.70 17.81
C CYS A 438 6.95 -6.25 16.44
N VAL A 439 7.72 -7.20 15.91
CA VAL A 439 7.44 -7.88 14.63
C VAL A 439 7.73 -9.36 14.71
N VAL A 440 7.11 -10.15 13.83
CA VAL A 440 7.47 -11.55 13.59
C VAL A 440 8.02 -11.65 12.16
N MET A 441 9.03 -12.49 11.96
CA MET A 441 9.62 -12.77 10.66
C MET A 441 9.53 -14.26 10.34
N PRO A 442 8.37 -14.76 9.87
CA PRO A 442 8.12 -16.19 9.74
C PRO A 442 9.03 -16.89 8.72
N PHE A 443 9.55 -16.17 7.73
CA PHE A 443 10.51 -16.66 6.73
C PHE A 443 11.98 -16.41 7.13
N GLY A 444 12.24 -15.90 8.34
CA GLY A 444 13.56 -15.46 8.77
C GLY A 444 13.95 -14.06 8.28
N GLU A 445 15.20 -13.67 8.47
CA GLU A 445 15.69 -12.29 8.27
C GLU A 445 15.60 -11.76 6.83
N GLN A 446 15.48 -12.63 5.83
CA GLN A 446 15.35 -12.24 4.42
C GLN A 446 13.90 -12.13 3.95
N GLY A 447 12.95 -12.46 4.82
CA GLY A 447 11.53 -12.39 4.51
C GLY A 447 10.85 -11.10 4.97
N PRO A 448 9.58 -10.90 4.58
CA PRO A 448 8.78 -9.80 5.09
C PRO A 448 8.55 -9.94 6.61
N SER A 449 8.45 -8.79 7.27
CA SER A 449 8.10 -8.70 8.68
C SER A 449 6.60 -8.43 8.83
N PHE A 450 5.99 -9.04 9.85
CA PHE A 450 4.55 -8.95 10.12
C PHE A 450 4.29 -8.51 11.55
N VAL A 451 3.11 -7.93 11.73
CA VAL A 451 2.57 -7.57 13.04
C VAL A 451 2.22 -8.85 13.81
N PRO A 452 2.75 -9.07 15.04
CA PRO A 452 2.46 -10.30 15.79
C PRO A 452 0.98 -10.40 16.16
N GLY A 453 0.40 -11.60 16.08
CA GLY A 453 -0.99 -11.89 16.45
C GLY A 453 -2.05 -11.32 15.48
N ILE A 454 -1.65 -10.56 14.46
CA ILE A 454 -2.55 -9.88 13.51
C ILE A 454 -2.16 -10.25 12.07
N GLY A 455 -3.19 -10.40 11.22
CA GLY A 455 -3.03 -10.65 9.78
C GLY A 455 -3.29 -12.10 9.39
N ALA A 456 -2.82 -12.49 8.21
CA ALA A 456 -2.98 -13.85 7.71
C ALA A 456 -2.05 -14.83 8.46
N GLU A 457 -2.59 -15.98 8.87
CA GLU A 457 -1.85 -17.09 9.48
C GLU A 457 -0.94 -17.75 8.43
N PHE A 458 -1.52 -18.13 7.31
CA PHE A 458 -0.77 -18.62 6.16
C PHE A 458 -0.28 -17.46 5.30
N ILE A 459 0.98 -17.52 4.89
CA ILE A 459 1.62 -16.48 4.09
C ILE A 459 2.54 -17.13 3.05
N SER A 460 2.66 -16.47 1.90
CA SER A 460 3.52 -16.88 0.78
C SER A 460 4.38 -15.71 0.33
N THR A 461 5.65 -15.95 0.06
CA THR A 461 6.56 -14.92 -0.46
C THR A 461 7.63 -15.53 -1.36
N LYS A 462 8.19 -14.71 -2.25
CA LYS A 462 9.28 -15.14 -3.14
C LYS A 462 10.61 -14.67 -2.58
N ILE A 463 11.42 -15.61 -2.07
CA ILE A 463 12.77 -15.34 -1.54
C ILE A 463 13.77 -16.06 -2.42
N GLN A 464 14.82 -15.35 -2.87
CA GLN A 464 15.91 -15.91 -3.69
C GLN A 464 15.47 -16.69 -4.95
N HIS A 465 14.37 -16.27 -5.59
CA HIS A 465 13.75 -16.91 -6.77
C HIS A 465 12.95 -18.19 -6.50
N GLU A 466 12.83 -18.62 -5.24
CA GLU A 466 11.95 -19.70 -4.82
C GLU A 466 10.68 -19.15 -4.17
N ASN A 467 9.53 -19.75 -4.49
CA ASN A 467 8.27 -19.41 -3.83
C ASN A 467 8.17 -20.24 -2.55
N LEU A 468 8.25 -19.58 -1.41
CA LEU A 468 8.20 -20.20 -0.09
C LEU A 468 6.86 -19.86 0.59
N ALA A 469 6.34 -20.83 1.32
CA ALA A 469 5.12 -20.68 2.10
C ALA A 469 5.35 -21.07 3.55
N THR A 470 4.64 -20.42 4.46
CA THR A 470 4.67 -20.80 5.87
C THR A 470 3.35 -20.46 6.56
N THR A 471 3.06 -21.20 7.64
CA THR A 471 1.88 -21.02 8.49
C THR A 471 2.35 -20.51 9.85
N ARG A 472 2.02 -19.27 10.16
CA ARG A 472 2.23 -18.61 11.46
C ARG A 472 1.36 -19.27 12.52
N ASP A 473 1.70 -19.06 13.78
CA ASP A 473 0.84 -19.46 14.90
C ASP A 473 0.43 -18.20 15.65
N LEU A 474 -0.71 -17.63 15.27
CA LEU A 474 -1.17 -16.34 15.82
C LEU A 474 -1.50 -16.43 17.32
N VAL A 475 -1.90 -17.61 17.79
CA VAL A 475 -2.20 -17.84 19.22
C VAL A 475 -0.90 -17.86 20.02
N LEU A 476 0.13 -18.54 19.51
CA LEU A 476 1.46 -18.52 20.11
C LEU A 476 2.07 -17.12 20.09
N GLU A 477 1.97 -16.39 18.96
CA GLU A 477 2.45 -15.01 18.85
C GLU A 477 1.78 -14.09 19.88
N GLN A 478 0.47 -14.21 20.06
CA GLN A 478 -0.26 -13.45 21.07
C GLN A 478 0.17 -13.83 22.50
N THR A 479 0.40 -15.12 22.76
CA THR A 479 0.88 -15.59 24.06
C THR A 479 2.26 -15.01 24.38
N ILE A 480 3.17 -14.93 23.39
CA ILE A 480 4.50 -14.33 23.56
C ILE A 480 4.39 -12.83 23.83
N LEU A 481 3.43 -12.12 23.20
CA LEU A 481 3.16 -10.71 23.53
C LEU A 481 2.63 -10.54 24.95
N ASP A 482 1.72 -11.41 25.40
CA ASP A 482 1.19 -11.37 26.76
C ASP A 482 2.31 -11.66 27.79
N ASP A 483 3.23 -12.58 27.48
CA ASP A 483 4.42 -12.85 28.29
C ASP A 483 5.37 -11.64 28.33
N LEU A 484 5.52 -10.91 27.21
CA LEU A 484 6.29 -9.67 27.15
C LEU A 484 5.68 -8.59 28.04
N ASP A 485 4.35 -8.47 28.10
CA ASP A 485 3.65 -7.53 28.98
C ASP A 485 3.86 -7.84 30.47
N VAL A 486 4.06 -9.11 30.82
CA VAL A 486 4.42 -9.53 32.18
C VAL A 486 5.88 -9.22 32.49
N LEU A 487 6.78 -9.49 31.53
CA LEU A 487 8.21 -9.23 31.69
C LEU A 487 8.55 -7.74 31.76
N CYS A 488 7.97 -6.95 30.86
CA CYS A 488 8.23 -5.52 30.74
C CYS A 488 6.90 -4.77 30.61
N PRO A 489 6.31 -4.33 31.74
CA PRO A 489 5.00 -3.67 31.76
C PRO A 489 4.90 -2.41 30.90
N ALA A 490 6.02 -1.79 30.53
CA ALA A 490 6.07 -0.64 29.62
C ALA A 490 5.49 -0.97 28.23
N PHE A 491 5.54 -2.24 27.80
CA PHE A 491 4.97 -2.67 26.52
C PHE A 491 3.43 -2.63 26.50
N LYS A 492 2.75 -2.54 27.66
CA LYS A 492 1.29 -2.35 27.73
C LYS A 492 0.81 -1.02 27.13
N ASP A 493 1.68 -0.01 27.10
CA ASP A 493 1.38 1.31 26.55
C ASP A 493 1.71 1.41 25.03
N MET A 494 2.03 0.29 24.38
CA MET A 494 2.28 0.23 22.94
C MET A 494 1.10 0.76 22.10
N GLN A 495 1.42 1.47 21.03
CA GLN A 495 0.46 1.85 20.00
C GLN A 495 0.88 1.25 18.66
N ALA A 496 0.01 0.45 18.04
CA ALA A 496 0.21 -0.13 16.71
C ALA A 496 1.58 -0.79 16.47
N ASN A 497 1.80 -2.00 16.94
CA ASN A 497 2.44 -2.31 18.20
C ASN A 497 3.92 -1.86 18.24
N THR A 498 4.07 -0.55 18.43
CA THR A 498 5.34 0.14 18.65
C THR A 498 5.25 0.88 19.98
N LEU A 499 6.28 0.72 20.82
CA LEU A 499 6.47 1.49 22.04
C LEU A 499 7.40 2.68 21.73
N HIS A 500 6.90 3.90 21.92
CA HIS A 500 7.67 5.11 21.73
C HIS A 500 8.10 5.69 23.08
N LEU A 501 9.41 5.70 23.35
CA LEU A 501 9.98 6.29 24.54
C LEU A 501 10.82 7.52 24.13
N PRO A 502 10.26 8.73 24.22
CA PRO A 502 10.95 9.95 23.78
C PRO A 502 12.11 10.34 24.69
N GLU A 503 12.13 9.86 25.93
CA GLU A 503 13.17 10.10 26.92
C GLU A 503 14.16 8.93 26.98
N LEU A 504 15.46 9.25 27.04
CA LEU A 504 16.52 8.24 26.97
C LEU A 504 16.56 7.36 28.22
N SER A 505 16.36 7.94 29.40
CA SER A 505 16.32 7.24 30.70
C SER A 505 15.30 6.09 30.70
N ASP A 506 14.07 6.37 30.30
CA ASP A 506 12.99 5.38 30.20
C ASP A 506 13.29 4.32 29.15
N ALA A 507 13.79 4.74 27.98
CA ALA A 507 14.18 3.85 26.90
C ALA A 507 15.28 2.85 27.32
N LEU A 508 16.27 3.32 28.09
CA LEU A 508 17.35 2.49 28.59
C LEU A 508 16.89 1.54 29.70
N SER A 509 15.94 1.94 30.54
CA SER A 509 15.31 1.06 31.53
C SER A 509 14.57 -0.11 30.87
N VAL A 510 13.86 0.16 29.77
CA VAL A 510 13.23 -0.91 28.98
C VAL A 510 14.27 -1.81 28.32
N LEU A 511 15.30 -1.22 27.70
CA LEU A 511 16.38 -1.99 27.07
C LEU A 511 17.11 -2.91 28.07
N GLU A 512 17.42 -2.40 29.27
CA GLU A 512 18.01 -3.17 30.37
C GLU A 512 17.14 -4.37 30.75
N THR A 513 15.83 -4.16 30.89
CA THR A 513 14.87 -5.20 31.29
C THR A 513 14.85 -6.32 30.25
N LEU A 514 14.82 -5.95 28.96
CA LEU A 514 14.84 -6.91 27.84
C LEU A 514 16.17 -7.68 27.76
N GLU A 515 17.32 -6.99 27.85
CA GLU A 515 18.63 -7.66 27.84
C GLU A 515 18.82 -8.61 29.03
N THR A 516 18.27 -8.24 30.20
CA THR A 516 18.32 -9.09 31.39
C THR A 516 17.47 -10.34 31.23
N ALA A 517 16.25 -10.21 30.68
CA ALA A 517 15.37 -11.34 30.40
C ALA A 517 16.00 -12.31 29.39
N LEU A 518 16.66 -11.79 28.35
CA LEU A 518 17.38 -12.59 27.36
C LEU A 518 18.57 -13.35 27.96
N LYS A 519 19.37 -12.71 28.83
CA LYS A 519 20.50 -13.37 29.51
C LYS A 519 20.05 -14.49 30.46
N LYS A 520 18.88 -14.35 31.09
CA LYS A 520 18.29 -15.38 31.96
C LYS A 520 17.61 -16.51 31.19
N ASN A 521 17.44 -16.35 29.87
CA ASN A 521 16.71 -17.27 29.01
C ASN A 521 15.24 -17.45 29.45
N ASP A 522 14.66 -16.43 30.11
CA ASP A 522 13.28 -16.45 30.61
C ASP A 522 12.26 -16.46 29.45
N THR A 523 12.64 -15.93 28.29
CA THR A 523 11.86 -15.97 27.04
C THR A 523 12.71 -16.47 25.87
N PRO A 524 12.67 -17.78 25.57
CA PRO A 524 13.48 -18.36 24.49
C PRO A 524 13.04 -17.94 23.09
N MET A 525 11.92 -17.23 22.94
CA MET A 525 11.34 -16.82 21.65
C MET A 525 11.36 -15.30 21.42
N LEU A 526 12.28 -14.58 22.06
CA LEU A 526 12.43 -13.13 21.90
C LEU A 526 13.83 -12.78 21.36
N ARG A 527 13.90 -11.81 20.44
CA ARG A 527 15.16 -11.31 19.86
C ARG A 527 15.13 -9.78 19.75
N LEU A 528 16.24 -9.12 20.07
CA LEU A 528 16.41 -7.68 19.82
C LEU A 528 17.18 -7.45 18.51
N GLN A 529 16.69 -6.54 17.67
CA GLN A 529 17.34 -6.17 16.41
C GLN A 529 17.45 -4.65 16.28
N TRP A 530 18.64 -4.15 15.96
CA TRP A 530 18.88 -2.72 15.74
C TRP A 530 18.79 -2.39 14.24
N LEU A 531 17.81 -1.59 13.83
CA LEU A 531 17.61 -1.25 12.40
C LEU A 531 18.51 -0.11 11.92
N ARG A 532 18.79 0.88 12.78
CA ARG A 532 19.64 2.04 12.49
C ARG A 532 20.35 2.51 13.75
N GLY A 533 21.64 2.81 13.64
CA GLY A 533 22.48 3.32 14.74
C GLY A 533 23.49 2.28 15.24
N LYS A 534 24.39 2.71 16.14
CA LYS A 534 25.26 1.79 16.88
C LYS A 534 24.40 1.05 17.91
N SER A 535 24.63 -0.25 18.08
CA SER A 535 24.03 -1.00 19.18
C SER A 535 24.46 -0.36 20.49
N LEU A 536 23.50 0.13 21.26
CA LEU A 536 23.74 0.55 22.65
C LEU A 536 23.67 -0.72 23.48
N THR A 537 24.74 -1.03 24.21
CA THR A 537 24.72 -2.12 25.18
C THR A 537 24.56 -1.53 26.57
N VAL A 538 23.64 -2.10 27.35
CA VAL A 538 23.42 -1.67 28.74
C VAL A 538 24.06 -2.70 29.66
N SER A 539 24.99 -2.26 30.49
CA SER A 539 25.59 -3.14 31.49
C SER A 539 24.53 -3.67 32.47
N ALA A 540 24.80 -4.83 33.10
CA ALA A 540 23.97 -5.31 34.19
C ALA A 540 23.95 -4.27 35.33
N PRO A 541 22.85 -4.16 36.11
CA PRO A 541 22.72 -3.15 37.15
C PRO A 541 23.83 -3.27 38.19
N LEU A 542 24.75 -2.30 38.16
CA LEU A 542 25.94 -2.26 39.00
C LEU A 542 25.54 -1.95 40.44
N GLN A 543 25.96 -2.84 41.33
CA GLN A 543 25.61 -2.81 42.73
C GLN A 543 26.72 -2.18 43.56
N THR A 544 26.34 -1.67 44.72
CA THR A 544 27.23 -1.03 45.69
C THR A 544 28.47 -1.87 46.07
N HIS A 545 28.36 -3.20 46.08
CA HIS A 545 29.46 -4.10 46.45
C HIS A 545 30.56 -4.24 45.37
N GLN A 546 30.28 -3.84 44.13
CA GLN A 546 31.24 -3.84 43.01
C GLN A 546 32.11 -2.58 43.02
N LEU A 547 31.75 -1.58 43.84
CA LEU A 547 32.55 -0.39 44.06
C LEU A 547 33.56 -0.65 45.19
N GLN A 548 34.84 -0.43 44.89
CA GLN A 548 35.91 -0.41 45.89
C GLN A 548 36.52 0.98 45.94
N LEU A 549 36.60 1.55 47.14
CA LEU A 549 37.18 2.86 47.37
C LEU A 549 38.48 2.73 48.15
N GLY A 550 39.38 3.67 47.95
CA GLY A 550 40.65 3.79 48.65
C GLY A 550 40.92 5.24 48.98
N LEU A 551 41.44 5.52 50.18
CA LEU A 551 41.76 6.88 50.61
C LEU A 551 43.26 7.07 50.72
N TYR A 552 43.77 8.14 50.12
CA TYR A 552 45.16 8.55 50.28
C TYR A 552 45.24 9.95 50.87
N LYS A 553 46.11 10.13 51.87
CA LYS A 553 46.35 11.43 52.48
C LYS A 553 47.46 12.15 51.72
N LYS A 554 47.18 13.38 51.28
CA LYS A 554 48.15 14.27 50.63
C LYS A 554 48.19 15.61 51.36
N ASN A 555 49.11 15.73 52.32
CA ASN A 555 49.24 16.87 53.24
C ASN A 555 47.95 17.16 54.03
N ASP A 556 47.27 18.27 53.74
CA ASP A 556 46.04 18.71 54.39
C ASP A 556 44.75 18.26 53.68
N TRP A 557 44.90 17.57 52.55
CA TRP A 557 43.79 17.07 51.74
C TRP A 557 43.80 15.54 51.68
N PHE A 558 42.61 14.97 51.54
CA PHE A 558 42.43 13.55 51.22
C PHE A 558 42.02 13.43 49.76
N ASP A 559 42.52 12.37 49.13
CA ASP A 559 42.24 12.02 47.75
C ASP A 559 41.51 10.67 47.73
N LEU A 560 40.28 10.68 47.21
CA LEU A 560 39.45 9.51 47.00
C LEU A 560 39.87 8.83 45.69
N SER A 561 40.43 7.65 45.84
CA SER A 561 40.67 6.70 44.76
C SER A 561 39.66 5.58 44.83
N GLY A 562 39.53 4.82 43.76
CA GLY A 562 38.62 3.71 43.74
C GLY A 562 38.33 3.25 42.33
N GLU A 563 37.75 2.07 42.26
CA GLU A 563 37.49 1.34 41.05
C GLU A 563 36.11 0.69 41.14
N LEU A 564 35.30 0.91 40.11
CA LEU A 564 34.03 0.23 39.89
C LEU A 564 34.26 -0.87 38.87
N GLN A 565 34.08 -2.12 39.31
CA GLN A 565 34.22 -3.27 38.45
C GLN A 565 32.91 -3.51 37.66
N ILE A 566 32.98 -3.44 36.33
CA ILE A 566 31.84 -3.64 35.45
C ILE A 566 31.69 -5.12 35.08
N ASP A 567 32.81 -5.74 34.67
CA ASP A 567 32.91 -7.16 34.33
C ASP A 567 34.28 -7.73 34.76
N GLU A 568 34.65 -8.93 34.29
CA GLU A 568 35.93 -9.57 34.65
C GLU A 568 37.18 -8.84 34.11
N LYS A 569 37.04 -7.97 33.11
CA LYS A 569 38.15 -7.33 32.39
C LYS A 569 38.08 -5.80 32.37
N THR A 570 36.94 -5.22 32.70
CA THR A 570 36.63 -3.81 32.52
C THR A 570 36.35 -3.16 33.87
N VAL A 571 37.14 -2.13 34.19
CA VAL A 571 37.10 -1.40 35.45
C VAL A 571 37.15 0.09 35.14
N ILE A 572 36.35 0.88 35.86
CA ILE A 572 36.35 2.34 35.75
C ILE A 572 36.81 2.95 37.07
N SER A 573 37.78 3.86 37.00
CA SER A 573 38.23 4.60 38.17
C SER A 573 37.17 5.61 38.64
N ILE A 574 37.10 5.85 39.95
CA ILE A 574 36.08 6.70 40.59
C ILE A 574 36.08 8.16 40.09
N LYS A 575 37.25 8.74 39.81
CA LYS A 575 37.37 10.15 39.41
C LYS A 575 36.62 10.47 38.10
N PRO A 576 36.91 9.79 36.97
CA PRO A 576 36.14 10.00 35.74
C PRO A 576 34.68 9.60 35.90
N LEU A 577 34.35 8.62 36.75
CA LEU A 577 32.95 8.27 37.03
C LEU A 577 32.19 9.43 37.70
N LEU A 578 32.76 10.08 38.71
CA LEU A 578 32.16 11.26 39.35
C LEU A 578 31.98 12.43 38.37
N GLY A 579 32.94 12.63 37.46
CA GLY A 579 32.81 13.60 36.37
C GLY A 579 31.62 13.31 35.45
N LEU A 580 31.44 12.04 35.05
CA LEU A 580 30.32 11.62 34.20
C LEU A 580 28.97 11.73 34.93
N ILE A 581 28.95 11.47 36.24
CA ILE A 581 27.77 11.62 37.12
C ILE A 581 27.25 13.05 37.18
N ASN A 582 28.15 14.04 37.14
CA ASN A 582 27.80 15.46 37.04
C ASN A 582 27.23 15.83 35.67
N ALA A 583 27.76 15.23 34.61
CA ALA A 583 27.34 15.53 33.24
C ALA A 583 25.98 14.91 32.87
N HIS A 584 25.61 13.81 33.52
CA HIS A 584 24.42 13.02 33.17
C HIS A 584 23.47 12.85 34.36
N GLN A 585 22.20 13.20 34.15
CA GLN A 585 21.14 12.98 35.13
C GLN A 585 20.60 11.54 35.01
N GLY A 586 20.44 10.88 36.16
CA GLY A 586 19.87 9.54 36.27
C GLY A 586 20.89 8.42 36.45
N ARG A 587 20.39 7.18 36.44
CA ARG A 587 21.17 5.97 36.74
C ARG A 587 21.96 5.41 35.55
N PHE A 588 21.65 5.87 34.34
CA PHE A 588 22.32 5.46 33.11
C PHE A 588 23.39 6.46 32.72
N ILE A 589 24.63 6.01 32.55
CA ILE A 589 25.77 6.87 32.23
C ILE A 589 26.43 6.41 30.94
N PRO A 590 26.41 7.22 29.87
CA PRO A 590 27.06 6.88 28.62
C PRO A 590 28.59 6.95 28.76
N LEU A 591 29.27 6.00 28.14
CA LEU A 591 30.73 5.93 28.03
C LEU A 591 31.20 6.39 26.65
N GLU A 592 32.48 6.78 26.54
CA GLU A 592 33.07 7.26 25.28
C GLU A 592 33.05 6.21 24.15
N ASN A 593 33.06 4.93 24.51
CA ASN A 593 32.99 3.81 23.55
C ASN A 593 31.57 3.56 23.00
N GLY A 594 30.55 4.23 23.55
CA GLY A 594 29.14 4.07 23.17
C GLY A 594 28.33 3.11 24.04
N ASP A 595 28.96 2.46 25.03
CA ASP A 595 28.27 1.61 25.99
C ASP A 595 27.62 2.44 27.11
N ILE A 596 26.64 1.87 27.79
CA ILE A 596 25.90 2.55 28.84
C ILE A 596 26.05 1.80 30.17
N LEU A 597 26.60 2.50 31.15
CA LEU A 597 26.63 2.03 32.52
C LEU A 597 25.24 2.14 33.14
N ASN A 598 24.81 1.09 33.80
CA ASN A 598 23.57 1.07 34.53
C ASN A 598 23.90 0.92 36.02
N LEU A 599 23.71 2.00 36.75
CA LEU A 599 23.91 2.02 38.20
C LEU A 599 22.61 1.60 38.88
N SER A 600 22.70 0.73 39.90
CA SER A 600 21.57 0.59 40.82
C SER A 600 21.25 1.93 41.49
N GLN A 601 19.99 2.15 41.84
CA GLN A 601 19.57 3.41 42.48
C GLN A 601 20.38 3.68 43.76
N ALA A 602 20.61 2.65 44.58
CA ALA A 602 21.42 2.76 45.79
C ALA A 602 22.88 3.16 45.51
N LEU A 603 23.48 2.65 44.43
CA LEU A 603 24.84 3.05 44.02
C LEU A 603 24.85 4.49 43.48
N ARG A 604 23.86 4.88 42.69
CA ARG A 604 23.74 6.25 42.17
C ARG A 604 23.61 7.26 43.31
N ASP A 605 22.69 7.02 44.25
CA ASP A 605 22.48 7.90 45.40
C ASP A 605 23.78 8.06 46.22
N LYS A 606 24.50 6.95 46.45
CA LYS A 606 25.80 6.96 47.15
C LYS A 606 26.88 7.76 46.42
N LEU A 607 26.91 7.69 45.09
CA LEU A 607 27.88 8.44 44.30
C LEU A 607 27.52 9.93 44.22
N ASP A 608 26.23 10.28 44.19
CA ASP A 608 25.76 11.66 44.28
C ASP A 608 26.09 12.28 45.66
N GLU A 609 25.88 11.54 46.76
CA GLU A 609 26.30 11.93 48.11
C GLU A 609 27.80 12.19 48.18
N LEU A 610 28.62 11.32 47.57
CA LEU A 610 30.07 11.49 47.51
C LEU A 610 30.47 12.73 46.70
N ASN A 611 29.82 12.95 45.57
CA ASN A 611 30.09 14.07 44.67
C ASN A 611 29.68 15.42 45.28
N HIS A 612 28.68 15.45 46.17
CA HIS A 612 28.31 16.67 46.90
C HIS A 612 29.34 17.07 47.97
N VAL A 613 30.06 16.10 48.52
CA VAL A 613 30.98 16.31 49.65
C VAL A 613 32.44 16.41 49.19
N THR A 614 32.75 15.94 47.98
CA THR A 614 34.09 15.92 47.41
C THR A 614 34.16 16.76 46.13
N ASP A 615 35.31 17.41 45.90
CA ASP A 615 35.60 18.18 44.69
C ASP A 615 36.51 17.34 43.78
N GLU A 616 35.90 16.70 42.77
CA GLU A 616 36.57 15.72 41.88
C GLU A 616 37.30 14.59 42.65
N GLY A 617 36.72 14.17 43.78
CA GLY A 617 37.31 13.17 44.69
C GLY A 617 38.29 13.73 45.72
N HIS A 618 38.58 15.03 45.73
CA HIS A 618 39.40 15.67 46.75
C HIS A 618 38.54 16.28 47.85
N PHE A 619 38.97 16.17 49.10
CA PHE A 619 38.26 16.82 50.20
C PHE A 619 39.19 17.17 51.35
N SER A 620 38.81 18.20 52.10
CA SER A 620 39.56 18.65 53.27
C SER A 620 39.21 17.81 54.50
N LYS A 621 40.05 17.89 55.55
CA LYS A 621 39.80 17.27 56.86
C LYS A 621 38.42 17.65 57.46
N PHE A 622 37.89 18.82 57.14
CA PHE A 622 36.60 19.29 57.66
C PHE A 622 35.39 18.58 57.03
N ALA A 623 35.54 18.10 55.79
CA ALA A 623 34.51 17.31 55.11
C ALA A 623 34.59 15.81 55.47
N ALA A 624 35.58 15.38 56.26
CA ALA A 624 35.85 13.97 56.53
C ALA A 624 34.65 13.23 57.16
N ARG A 625 33.88 13.91 58.03
CA ARG A 625 32.67 13.33 58.62
C ARG A 625 31.60 13.04 57.57
N LEU A 626 31.32 14.01 56.71
CA LEU A 626 30.33 13.87 55.64
C LEU A 626 30.77 12.76 54.66
N VAL A 627 32.06 12.67 54.32
CA VAL A 627 32.57 11.58 53.48
C VAL A 627 32.44 10.23 54.18
N TYR A 628 32.68 10.17 55.48
CA TYR A 628 32.51 8.94 56.26
C TYR A 628 31.05 8.45 56.22
N ASP A 629 30.09 9.36 56.43
CA ASP A 629 28.67 9.03 56.38
C ASP A 629 28.25 8.56 54.98
N SER A 630 28.70 9.26 53.92
CA SER A 630 28.44 8.89 52.52
C SER A 630 29.06 7.55 52.14
N THR A 631 30.20 7.18 52.73
CA THR A 631 30.93 5.93 52.43
C THR A 631 30.59 4.76 53.33
N THR A 632 29.71 4.96 54.30
CA THR A 632 29.25 3.90 55.20
C THR A 632 28.55 2.79 54.41
N GLY A 633 29.02 1.55 54.59
CA GLY A 633 28.53 0.37 53.86
C GLY A 633 29.24 0.08 52.53
N LEU A 634 30.18 0.92 52.10
CA LEU A 634 31.04 0.67 50.94
C LEU A 634 32.29 -0.12 51.33
N ARG A 635 32.85 -0.88 50.38
CA ARG A 635 34.16 -1.51 50.57
C ARG A 635 35.24 -0.45 50.45
N MET A 636 35.96 -0.18 51.54
CA MET A 636 36.98 0.85 51.58
C MET A 636 38.31 0.32 52.10
N GLN A 637 39.39 0.63 51.37
CA GLN A 637 40.76 0.51 51.85
C GLN A 637 41.17 1.85 52.48
N THR A 638 41.29 1.85 53.81
CA THR A 638 41.66 3.04 54.58
C THR A 638 43.17 3.08 54.82
N VAL A 639 43.70 4.29 55.05
CA VAL A 639 45.07 4.50 55.51
C VAL A 639 45.07 4.77 57.02
N PRO A 640 46.15 4.47 57.75
CA PRO A 640 46.20 4.68 59.21
C PRO A 640 45.82 6.11 59.65
N GLY A 641 46.23 7.12 58.88
CA GLY A 641 45.91 8.51 59.17
C GLY A 641 44.43 8.91 58.93
N TRP A 642 43.64 8.06 58.29
CA TRP A 642 42.19 8.20 58.18
C TRP A 642 41.49 7.62 59.41
N ASP A 643 41.94 6.45 59.87
CA ASP A 643 41.40 5.81 61.07
C ASP A 643 41.67 6.66 62.33
N GLU A 644 42.87 7.25 62.45
CA GLU A 644 43.16 8.21 63.53
C GLU A 644 42.27 9.46 63.50
N LEU A 645 41.91 9.94 62.29
CA LEU A 645 41.03 11.10 62.14
C LEU A 645 39.59 10.73 62.52
N LYS A 646 39.16 9.52 62.15
CA LYS A 646 37.86 8.97 62.53
C LYS A 646 37.74 8.84 64.04
N ASP A 647 38.73 8.26 64.70
CA ASP A 647 38.73 8.10 66.16
C ASP A 647 38.65 9.47 66.85
N LYS A 648 39.44 10.44 66.40
CA LYS A 648 39.38 11.82 66.91
C LYS A 648 38.05 12.51 66.65
N LEU A 649 37.40 12.27 65.51
CA LEU A 649 36.07 12.82 65.22
C LEU A 649 34.98 12.15 66.06
N SER A 650 35.11 10.87 66.37
CA SER A 650 34.21 10.16 67.29
C SER A 650 34.37 10.72 68.70
N GLU A 651 35.61 10.81 69.20
CA GLU A 651 35.93 11.41 70.50
C GLU A 651 35.41 12.85 70.59
N ALA A 652 35.58 13.66 69.54
CA ALA A 652 35.07 15.03 69.47
C ALA A 652 33.54 15.14 69.49
N ASN A 653 32.81 14.17 68.93
CA ASN A 653 31.35 14.15 68.98
C ASN A 653 30.79 13.65 70.31
N GLU A 654 31.54 12.81 71.02
CA GLU A 654 31.19 12.31 72.36
C GLU A 654 31.57 13.29 73.47
N LEU A 655 32.37 14.31 73.15
CA LEU A 655 32.76 15.38 74.06
C LEU A 655 31.56 16.29 74.37
N GLU A 656 30.92 16.05 75.52
CA GLU A 656 29.98 17.01 76.10
C GLU A 656 30.74 18.22 76.65
N LEU A 657 30.85 19.27 75.83
CA LEU A 657 31.43 20.54 76.24
C LEU A 657 30.45 21.32 77.12
N SER A 658 30.90 21.67 78.32
CA SER A 658 30.16 22.54 79.23
C SER A 658 30.89 23.86 79.41
N ILE A 659 30.13 24.95 79.56
CA ILE A 659 30.70 26.27 79.84
C ILE A 659 31.32 26.22 81.23
N ALA A 660 32.63 26.46 81.30
CA ALA A 660 33.38 26.42 82.54
C ALA A 660 32.77 27.39 83.58
N HIS A 661 32.42 26.87 84.75
CA HIS A 661 31.68 27.62 85.78
C HIS A 661 32.49 28.77 86.41
N ASN A 662 33.80 28.82 86.15
CA ASN A 662 34.74 29.85 86.58
C ASN A 662 35.01 30.92 85.51
N LEU A 663 34.26 30.93 84.40
CA LEU A 663 34.40 31.93 83.35
C LEU A 663 33.79 33.28 83.80
N GLU A 664 34.65 34.23 84.20
CA GLU A 664 34.26 35.61 84.55
C GLU A 664 34.00 36.48 83.31
N ALA A 665 33.14 36.01 82.40
CA ALA A 665 32.75 36.75 81.20
C ALA A 665 31.31 36.41 80.80
N THR A 666 30.52 37.41 80.40
CA THR A 666 29.20 37.19 79.80
C THR A 666 29.36 36.83 78.32
N LEU A 667 29.08 35.57 77.98
CA LEU A 667 29.07 35.09 76.59
C LEU A 667 27.83 35.61 75.83
N ARG A 668 28.05 36.06 74.59
CA ARG A 668 26.98 36.42 73.64
C ARG A 668 26.29 35.15 73.12
N PRO A 669 25.03 35.22 72.63
CA PRO A 669 24.29 34.05 72.17
C PRO A 669 25.04 33.16 71.17
N TYR A 670 25.68 33.74 70.15
CA TYR A 670 26.45 32.97 69.18
C TYR A 670 27.71 32.30 69.77
N GLN A 671 28.23 32.80 70.89
CA GLN A 671 29.37 32.19 71.60
C GLN A 671 28.92 30.99 72.43
N ILE A 672 27.67 31.01 72.91
CA ILE A 672 27.05 29.87 73.57
C ILE A 672 26.72 28.81 72.50
N GLU A 673 26.15 29.22 71.36
CA GLU A 673 25.89 28.34 70.21
C GLU A 673 27.15 27.75 69.58
N GLY A 674 28.34 28.35 69.77
CA GLY A 674 29.59 27.79 69.26
C GLY A 674 30.27 26.80 70.22
N VAL A 675 29.79 26.65 71.45
CA VAL A 675 30.27 25.66 72.42
C VAL A 675 29.53 24.33 72.27
N PHE A 676 28.29 24.38 71.78
CA PHE A 676 27.41 23.23 71.51
C PHE A 676 27.35 22.97 70.00
#